data_AF-A0A969K9R5-F1
#
_entry.id   AF-A0A969K9R5-F1
#
_cell.length_a   1.000
_cell.length_b   1.000
_cell.length_c   1.000
_cell.angle_alpha   90.00
_cell.angle_beta   90.00
_cell.angle_gamma   90.00
#
_symmetry.space_group_name_H-M   'P 1'
#
loop_
_entity.id
_entity.type
_entity.pdbx_description
1 polymer ?
#
loop_
_entity_poly.entity_id
_entity_poly.type
_entity_poly.pdbx_seq_one_letter_code
_entity_poly.pdbx_strand_id
1 'polypeptide(L)'
;MSESPGVAMLPRLQRRVARLLLLHDRRTFRGHFRERYAASILPQLPELRSYDLFTRLVLLADELLDDLLPRIHRHLSFHASRDSLEEEPPVRGQIDWNASIERAWGAQPGHPPTRLTTQLRTRTFNTPENALVVAVLSHYAHVLARSRAGPFFPDIPMNEDEQQDLLQIENRLRRELATPHFQELTRSMPHLEDERDRSSDIAALIDAIEPSLRPGINPYRDLVTWWLRLEQLHLRSQGESQLPATVLEDQHRLDLLYQLWVTLELVEFLTDRRLIDYPYLRTDYLSFTFRWQGRSFCFVHDRQPSEAIGWEGVSGECSGALITRADGVEITYEDTLIWREPGVLVDTRCWSGEPKPWSLETIGEVIATFFLLDVTKGVLILPTSAGLQTPIHPRQERLWTTGPPDTEIHLYELHPLLPVRTLHQQLENLLNQVGDWLPDRPPIACHGIFQDADTINTSGTPPHRCSQCGSVQVFCLRPHINPAYGSLVCPRCDCLHNPRLCHVMSLDHSPTFTPPFVKRMATHEDLLTTIQTLRARLQQNVAPDDESDAANAARTVLFQTVGDLTSTYIQYARLDTGQITYLLREGFFQQFWDHATHPRGLPEDVRNMLISGDYVRSQFQQAPVKDWAACAIQYLRSLERETVRRIYGVCGRHLLNRHQQPMQPREFTFGTPGATYYRRQSKDHNPHNWHMFLTYVVTPSNADLAAFEQLLIDIDSLRQDRNRIAHAQEVDRETAERIRTAVLGEIGKPGLLRRLAEMLNLPDGDGDGR
;
A
#
# COMPACT_ATOMS: atom_id res chain seq x y z
N MET A 1 3.84 -29.54 -33.12
CA MET A 1 2.85 -28.55 -32.64
C MET A 1 3.09 -28.39 -31.16
N SER A 2 3.79 -27.33 -30.75
CA SER A 2 4.00 -27.02 -29.33
C SER A 2 2.70 -26.43 -28.79
N GLU A 3 2.07 -27.10 -27.84
CA GLU A 3 0.93 -26.55 -27.09
C GLU A 3 1.36 -25.21 -26.48
N SER A 4 0.51 -24.19 -26.61
CA SER A 4 0.73 -22.89 -25.99
C SER A 4 0.89 -23.07 -24.47
N PRO A 5 1.93 -22.49 -23.82
CA PRO A 5 2.18 -22.67 -22.39
C PRO A 5 0.99 -22.27 -21.50
N GLY A 6 0.10 -21.39 -21.98
CA GLY A 6 -1.12 -20.99 -21.26
C GLY A 6 -2.17 -22.10 -21.11
N VAL A 7 -2.24 -23.06 -22.05
CA VAL A 7 -3.25 -24.15 -22.01
C VAL A 7 -2.88 -25.25 -21.01
N ALA A 8 -1.58 -25.49 -20.79
CA ALA A 8 -1.08 -26.49 -19.83
C ALA A 8 -0.97 -25.96 -18.38
N MET A 9 -1.03 -24.64 -18.18
CA MET A 9 -0.86 -23.99 -16.88
C MET A 9 -2.07 -24.20 -15.97
N LEU A 10 -3.29 -23.99 -16.49
CA LEU A 10 -4.50 -23.95 -15.67
C LEU A 10 -4.84 -25.28 -14.96
N PRO A 11 -4.83 -26.45 -15.64
CA PRO A 11 -5.07 -27.73 -14.96
C PRO A 11 -4.04 -28.01 -13.87
N ARG A 12 -2.78 -27.58 -14.07
CA ARG A 12 -1.72 -27.72 -13.07
C ARG A 12 -1.84 -26.72 -11.91
N LEU A 13 -2.26 -25.49 -12.18
CA LEU A 13 -2.58 -24.48 -11.16
C LEU A 13 -3.70 -25.00 -10.25
N GLN A 14 -4.81 -25.43 -10.84
CA GLN A 14 -5.96 -26.02 -10.12
C GLN A 14 -5.52 -27.21 -9.26
N ARG A 15 -4.72 -28.13 -9.83
CA ARG A 15 -4.18 -29.28 -9.12
C ARG A 15 -3.32 -28.89 -7.93
N ARG A 16 -2.42 -27.91 -8.10
CA ARG A 16 -1.47 -27.49 -7.07
C ARG A 16 -2.21 -26.80 -5.92
N VAL A 17 -3.19 -25.95 -6.24
CA VAL A 17 -4.14 -25.39 -5.26
C VAL A 17 -4.86 -26.51 -4.50
N ALA A 18 -5.48 -27.46 -5.20
CA ALA A 18 -6.24 -28.53 -4.56
C ALA A 18 -5.38 -29.36 -3.59
N ARG A 19 -4.14 -29.68 -3.98
CA ARG A 19 -3.17 -30.40 -3.15
C ARG A 19 -2.78 -29.59 -1.90
N LEU A 20 -2.46 -28.31 -2.06
CA LEU A 20 -2.11 -27.44 -0.93
C LEU A 20 -3.29 -27.27 0.03
N LEU A 21 -4.50 -27.13 -0.51
CA LEU A 21 -5.72 -27.13 0.27
C LEU A 21 -5.87 -28.44 1.05
N LEU A 22 -5.59 -29.61 0.46
CA LEU A 22 -5.68 -30.90 1.16
C LEU A 22 -4.70 -30.95 2.34
N LEU A 23 -3.47 -30.55 2.08
CA LEU A 23 -2.36 -30.63 3.04
C LEU A 23 -2.58 -29.71 4.25
N HIS A 24 -3.03 -28.47 4.00
CA HIS A 24 -3.13 -27.45 5.04
C HIS A 24 -4.52 -27.30 5.64
N ASP A 25 -5.60 -27.65 4.95
CA ASP A 25 -6.94 -27.46 5.49
C ASP A 25 -7.12 -28.24 6.80
N ARG A 26 -6.63 -29.48 6.87
CA ARG A 26 -6.69 -30.30 8.11
C ARG A 26 -5.70 -29.83 9.18
N ARG A 27 -4.44 -29.58 8.81
CA ARG A 27 -3.35 -29.32 9.77
C ARG A 27 -3.33 -27.88 10.29
N THR A 28 -3.64 -26.94 9.41
CA THR A 28 -3.42 -25.50 9.63
C THR A 28 -4.74 -24.76 9.80
N PHE A 29 -5.76 -25.07 8.99
CA PHE A 29 -7.03 -24.33 8.97
C PHE A 29 -8.22 -25.05 9.64
N ARG A 30 -8.00 -26.25 10.21
CA ARG A 30 -9.01 -27.04 10.94
C ARG A 30 -10.30 -27.31 10.15
N GLY A 31 -10.22 -27.47 8.83
CA GLY A 31 -11.38 -27.72 7.95
C GLY A 31 -12.17 -26.46 7.58
N HIS A 32 -11.91 -25.31 8.20
CA HIS A 32 -12.66 -24.08 7.96
C HIS A 32 -12.32 -23.41 6.63
N PHE A 33 -11.15 -23.68 6.05
CA PHE A 33 -10.74 -23.07 4.78
C PHE A 33 -11.70 -23.46 3.67
N ARG A 34 -12.01 -24.75 3.57
CA ARG A 34 -12.84 -25.27 2.50
C ARG A 34 -14.32 -25.02 2.68
N GLU A 35 -14.85 -25.15 3.89
CA GLU A 35 -16.25 -24.85 4.17
C GLU A 35 -16.60 -23.42 3.76
N ARG A 36 -15.68 -22.47 3.96
CA ARG A 36 -15.87 -21.06 3.59
C ARG A 36 -15.52 -20.76 2.15
N TYR A 37 -14.48 -21.37 1.59
CA TYR A 37 -14.12 -21.22 0.17
C TYR A 37 -15.20 -21.82 -0.74
N ALA A 38 -15.85 -22.92 -0.31
CA ALA A 38 -16.99 -23.53 -1.01
C ALA A 38 -18.32 -22.76 -0.81
N ALA A 39 -18.45 -21.99 0.28
CA ALA A 39 -19.57 -21.08 0.53
C ALA A 39 -19.38 -19.67 -0.06
N SER A 40 -18.18 -19.37 -0.53
CA SER A 40 -17.84 -18.14 -1.26
C SER A 40 -18.32 -18.23 -2.72
N ILE A 41 -18.42 -17.08 -3.41
CA ILE A 41 -18.88 -16.92 -4.80
C ILE A 41 -17.95 -17.62 -5.82
N LEU A 42 -16.91 -18.29 -5.32
CA LEU A 42 -15.94 -19.02 -6.10
C LEU A 42 -16.57 -20.12 -6.98
N PRO A 43 -16.08 -20.28 -8.22
CA PRO A 43 -16.62 -21.28 -9.14
C PRO A 43 -16.40 -22.70 -8.60
N GLN A 44 -17.46 -23.49 -8.50
CA GLN A 44 -17.40 -24.92 -8.19
C GLN A 44 -16.90 -25.72 -9.41
N LEU A 45 -15.61 -25.61 -9.69
CA LEU A 45 -14.93 -26.31 -10.79
C LEU A 45 -15.06 -27.83 -10.65
N PRO A 46 -15.42 -28.58 -11.72
CA PRO A 46 -15.54 -30.04 -11.69
C PRO A 46 -14.27 -30.77 -11.20
N GLU A 47 -13.09 -30.23 -11.49
CA GLU A 47 -11.80 -30.75 -11.04
C GLU A 47 -11.68 -30.61 -9.52
N LEU A 48 -12.02 -29.44 -8.97
CA LEU A 48 -12.11 -29.23 -7.52
C LEU A 48 -13.18 -30.12 -6.87
N ARG A 49 -14.27 -30.47 -7.58
CA ARG A 49 -15.26 -31.44 -7.08
C ARG A 49 -14.69 -32.84 -6.91
N SER A 50 -13.81 -33.27 -7.80
CA SER A 50 -13.13 -34.58 -7.67
C SER A 50 -12.22 -34.59 -6.44
N TYR A 51 -11.47 -33.52 -6.19
CA TYR A 51 -10.65 -33.38 -4.96
C TYR A 51 -11.48 -33.18 -3.68
N ASP A 52 -12.60 -32.48 -3.75
CA ASP A 52 -13.59 -32.38 -2.67
C ASP A 52 -14.15 -33.76 -2.33
N LEU A 53 -14.50 -34.56 -3.35
CA LEU A 53 -14.96 -35.94 -3.17
C LEU A 53 -13.88 -36.82 -2.52
N PHE A 54 -12.61 -36.73 -2.94
CA PHE A 54 -11.49 -37.41 -2.27
C PHE A 54 -11.43 -37.05 -0.78
N THR A 55 -11.48 -35.75 -0.48
CA THR A 55 -11.39 -35.26 0.90
C THR A 55 -12.56 -35.74 1.74
N ARG A 56 -13.79 -35.62 1.23
CA ARG A 56 -14.99 -36.01 1.95
C ARG A 56 -15.00 -37.50 2.20
N LEU A 57 -14.51 -38.32 1.26
CA LEU A 57 -14.28 -39.74 1.51
C LEU A 57 -13.32 -39.91 2.71
N VAL A 58 -12.16 -39.26 2.74
CA VAL A 58 -11.22 -39.38 3.86
C VAL A 58 -11.81 -38.82 5.17
N LEU A 59 -12.58 -37.74 5.16
CA LEU A 59 -13.21 -37.16 6.38
C LEU A 59 -14.30 -38.08 6.95
N LEU A 60 -15.11 -38.68 6.07
CA LEU A 60 -16.10 -39.68 6.47
C LEU A 60 -15.42 -40.89 7.14
N ALA A 61 -14.19 -41.23 6.75
CA ALA A 61 -13.41 -42.27 7.41
C ALA A 61 -13.12 -41.93 8.87
N ASP A 62 -12.65 -40.72 9.14
CA ASP A 62 -12.29 -40.27 10.49
C ASP A 62 -13.54 -40.32 11.40
N GLU A 63 -14.68 -39.81 10.94
CA GLU A 63 -15.94 -39.88 11.70
C GLU A 63 -16.41 -41.33 11.94
N LEU A 64 -16.37 -42.18 10.91
CA LEU A 64 -16.82 -43.56 11.02
C LEU A 64 -15.91 -44.38 11.94
N LEU A 65 -14.59 -44.30 11.74
CA LEU A 65 -13.62 -45.17 12.38
C LEU A 65 -13.20 -44.69 13.78
N ASP A 66 -13.17 -43.38 14.02
CA ASP A 66 -12.67 -42.82 15.29
C ASP A 66 -13.79 -42.42 16.26
N ASP A 67 -15.03 -42.15 15.79
CA ASP A 67 -16.18 -41.85 16.67
C ASP A 67 -17.28 -42.93 16.61
N LEU A 68 -17.87 -43.17 15.44
CA LEU A 68 -19.08 -43.99 15.33
C LEU A 68 -18.83 -45.46 15.66
N LEU A 69 -17.84 -46.10 15.06
CA LEU A 69 -17.53 -47.51 15.31
C LEU A 69 -17.18 -47.79 16.78
N PRO A 70 -16.33 -46.99 17.47
CA PRO A 70 -16.11 -47.17 18.91
C PRO A 70 -17.39 -47.11 19.75
N ARG A 71 -18.35 -46.24 19.39
CA ARG A 71 -19.64 -46.13 20.08
C ARG A 71 -20.53 -47.34 19.78
N ILE A 72 -20.53 -47.84 18.54
CA ILE A 72 -21.24 -49.08 18.15
C ILE A 72 -20.65 -50.28 18.89
N HIS A 73 -19.33 -50.42 18.96
CA HIS A 73 -18.67 -51.51 19.69
C HIS A 73 -19.05 -51.54 21.18
N ARG A 74 -19.22 -50.37 21.81
CA ARG A 74 -19.69 -50.27 23.20
C ARG A 74 -21.17 -50.64 23.38
N HIS A 75 -21.96 -50.56 22.32
CA HIS A 75 -23.41 -50.71 22.33
C HIS A 75 -23.91 -51.64 21.24
N LEU A 76 -23.20 -52.75 21.01
CA LEU A 76 -23.61 -53.74 20.02
C LEU A 76 -25.03 -54.24 20.31
N SER A 77 -25.91 -54.10 19.33
CA SER A 77 -27.26 -54.64 19.36
C SER A 77 -27.16 -56.16 19.49
N PHE A 78 -27.99 -56.73 20.35
CA PHE A 78 -28.09 -58.19 20.47
C PHE A 78 -29.54 -58.56 20.68
N HIS A 79 -29.94 -59.66 20.05
CA HIS A 79 -31.21 -60.29 20.32
C HIS A 79 -30.98 -61.42 21.34
N ALA A 80 -31.76 -61.41 22.42
CA ALA A 80 -31.74 -62.50 23.39
C ALA A 80 -32.79 -63.54 23.00
N SER A 81 -32.38 -64.56 22.23
CA SER A 81 -33.22 -65.73 21.97
C SER A 81 -33.23 -66.67 23.18
N ARG A 82 -34.33 -67.41 23.33
CA ARG A 82 -34.40 -68.53 24.26
C ARG A 82 -34.40 -69.80 23.44
N ASP A 83 -33.28 -70.49 23.44
CA ASP A 83 -33.17 -71.77 22.76
C ASP A 83 -33.53 -72.87 23.76
N SER A 84 -34.41 -73.77 23.32
CA SER A 84 -34.76 -74.96 24.08
C SER A 84 -33.74 -76.05 23.76
N LEU A 85 -32.95 -76.43 24.74
CA LEU A 85 -31.92 -77.47 24.62
C LEU A 85 -32.29 -78.66 25.49
N GLU A 86 -31.88 -79.85 25.07
CA GLU A 86 -31.96 -81.06 25.91
C GLU A 86 -30.57 -81.35 26.48
N GLU A 87 -30.45 -81.29 27.80
CA GLU A 87 -29.17 -81.43 28.50
C GLU A 87 -29.25 -82.52 29.57
N GLU A 88 -28.15 -83.27 29.74
CA GLU A 88 -27.92 -84.11 30.91
C GLU A 88 -27.26 -83.27 32.02
N PRO A 89 -27.55 -83.51 33.31
CA PRO A 89 -26.97 -82.74 34.41
C PRO A 89 -25.43 -82.78 34.41
N PRO A 90 -24.74 -81.65 34.70
CA PRO A 90 -25.26 -80.36 35.16
C PRO A 90 -25.78 -79.47 34.02
N VAL A 91 -27.00 -78.96 34.19
CA VAL A 91 -27.71 -78.21 33.14
C VAL A 91 -27.46 -76.70 33.22
N ARG A 92 -27.57 -76.01 32.08
CA ARG A 92 -27.32 -74.57 31.94
C ARG A 92 -28.64 -73.83 31.71
N GLY A 93 -28.91 -72.79 32.49
CA GLY A 93 -30.10 -71.95 32.32
C GLY A 93 -31.34 -72.43 33.10
N GLN A 94 -32.54 -72.06 32.64
CA GLN A 94 -33.78 -72.33 33.35
C GLN A 94 -34.39 -73.65 32.86
N ILE A 95 -34.67 -74.59 33.76
CA ILE A 95 -35.32 -75.87 33.42
C ILE A 95 -36.80 -75.62 33.11
N ASP A 96 -37.25 -76.09 31.95
CA ASP A 96 -38.66 -76.23 31.62
C ASP A 96 -39.16 -77.56 32.18
N TRP A 97 -39.66 -77.52 33.42
CA TRP A 97 -40.12 -78.72 34.12
C TRP A 97 -41.31 -79.37 33.43
N ASN A 98 -42.21 -78.60 32.83
CA ASN A 98 -43.39 -79.14 32.16
C ASN A 98 -42.96 -79.99 30.96
N ALA A 99 -42.14 -79.42 30.06
CA ALA A 99 -41.63 -80.15 28.90
C ALA A 99 -40.73 -81.34 29.30
N SER A 100 -39.95 -81.20 30.38
CA SER A 100 -39.07 -82.27 30.88
C SER A 100 -39.85 -83.45 31.45
N ILE A 101 -40.90 -83.17 32.22
CA ILE A 101 -41.76 -84.19 32.85
C ILE A 101 -42.63 -84.88 31.81
N GLU A 102 -43.27 -84.13 30.91
CA GLU A 102 -44.11 -84.71 29.84
C GLU A 102 -43.32 -85.70 28.97
N ARG A 103 -42.09 -85.33 28.59
CA ARG A 103 -41.21 -86.22 27.82
C ARG A 103 -40.79 -87.46 28.62
N ALA A 104 -40.33 -87.27 29.86
CA ALA A 104 -39.89 -88.40 30.69
C ALA A 104 -41.03 -89.36 30.98
N TRP A 105 -42.24 -88.84 31.18
CA TRP A 105 -43.45 -89.64 31.35
C TRP A 105 -43.78 -90.46 30.09
N GLY A 106 -43.60 -89.89 28.89
CA GLY A 106 -43.79 -90.59 27.63
C GLY A 106 -42.73 -91.66 27.33
N ALA A 107 -41.48 -91.42 27.72
CA ALA A 107 -40.36 -92.33 27.42
C ALA A 107 -40.16 -93.42 28.50
N GLN A 108 -40.29 -93.07 29.78
CA GLN A 108 -40.06 -93.93 30.94
C GLN A 108 -41.05 -93.59 32.08
N PRO A 109 -42.30 -94.08 32.01
CA PRO A 109 -43.31 -93.80 33.02
C PRO A 109 -42.85 -94.22 34.42
N GLY A 110 -42.99 -93.32 35.41
CA GLY A 110 -42.66 -93.59 36.82
C GLY A 110 -41.20 -93.36 37.22
N HIS A 111 -40.31 -93.01 36.29
CA HIS A 111 -38.92 -92.65 36.58
C HIS A 111 -38.68 -91.13 36.48
N PRO A 112 -37.75 -90.56 37.28
CA PRO A 112 -37.40 -89.15 37.18
C PRO A 112 -36.69 -88.84 35.84
N PRO A 113 -36.84 -87.63 35.28
CA PRO A 113 -36.20 -87.24 34.02
C PRO A 113 -34.67 -87.26 34.13
N THR A 114 -34.00 -88.04 33.28
CA THR A 114 -32.53 -88.07 33.16
C THR A 114 -31.98 -87.00 32.22
N ARG A 115 -32.83 -86.48 31.33
CA ARG A 115 -32.56 -85.34 30.44
C ARG A 115 -33.57 -84.24 30.71
N LEU A 116 -33.06 -83.04 30.91
CA LEU A 116 -33.88 -81.86 31.21
C LEU A 116 -33.91 -80.96 29.98
N THR A 117 -35.08 -80.42 29.70
CA THR A 117 -35.24 -79.33 28.75
C THR A 117 -34.88 -78.05 29.45
N THR A 118 -33.84 -77.39 28.97
CA THR A 118 -33.42 -76.09 29.47
C THR A 118 -33.68 -75.01 28.44
N GLN A 119 -34.15 -73.87 28.93
CA GLN A 119 -34.19 -72.63 28.17
C GLN A 119 -32.90 -71.87 28.44
N LEU A 120 -31.99 -71.92 27.48
CA LEU A 120 -30.76 -71.14 27.52
C LEU A 120 -31.02 -69.78 26.87
N ARG A 121 -30.68 -68.70 27.59
CA ARG A 121 -30.64 -67.37 26.97
C ARG A 121 -29.36 -67.25 26.17
N THR A 122 -29.47 -67.43 24.86
CA THR A 122 -28.38 -67.15 23.93
C THR A 122 -28.47 -65.69 23.49
N ARG A 123 -27.32 -65.02 23.40
CA ARG A 123 -27.24 -63.69 22.81
C ARG A 123 -26.74 -63.86 21.38
N THR A 124 -27.57 -63.51 20.42
CA THR A 124 -27.16 -63.45 19.03
C THR A 124 -26.87 -61.99 18.69
N PHE A 125 -25.70 -61.74 18.11
CA PHE A 125 -25.34 -60.44 17.56
C PHE A 125 -25.79 -60.30 16.09
N ASN A 126 -26.44 -61.33 15.56
CA ASN A 126 -27.09 -61.28 14.25
C ASN A 126 -28.40 -60.50 14.34
N THR A 127 -28.28 -59.18 14.44
CA THR A 127 -29.39 -58.24 14.43
C THR A 127 -29.33 -57.39 13.16
N PRO A 128 -30.46 -56.85 12.69
CA PRO A 128 -30.45 -55.99 11.51
C PRO A 128 -29.57 -54.76 11.71
N GLU A 129 -29.45 -54.22 12.93
CA GLU A 129 -28.57 -53.08 13.21
C GLU A 129 -27.09 -53.42 13.00
N ASN A 130 -26.63 -54.60 13.42
CA ASN A 130 -25.25 -55.02 13.18
C ASN A 130 -25.03 -55.45 11.72
N ALA A 131 -26.06 -56.00 11.07
CA ALA A 131 -26.02 -56.28 9.63
C ALA A 131 -25.83 -54.99 8.82
N LEU A 132 -26.51 -53.90 9.21
CA LEU A 132 -26.32 -52.57 8.61
C LEU A 132 -24.87 -52.08 8.75
N VAL A 133 -24.24 -52.27 9.91
CA VAL A 133 -22.83 -51.91 10.12
C VAL A 133 -21.93 -52.65 9.14
N VAL A 134 -22.08 -53.97 9.03
CA VAL A 134 -21.28 -54.79 8.12
C VAL A 134 -21.51 -54.38 6.65
N ALA A 135 -22.76 -54.12 6.27
CA ALA A 135 -23.10 -53.69 4.92
C ALA A 135 -22.50 -52.32 4.58
N VAL A 136 -22.61 -51.33 5.49
CA VAL A 136 -22.02 -49.99 5.31
C VAL A 136 -20.50 -50.04 5.24
N LEU A 137 -19.83 -50.79 6.14
CA LEU A 137 -18.37 -50.94 6.11
C LEU A 137 -17.89 -51.62 4.83
N SER A 138 -18.59 -52.66 4.38
CA SER A 138 -18.26 -53.39 3.15
C SER A 138 -18.48 -52.54 1.90
N HIS A 139 -19.56 -51.76 1.86
CA HIS A 139 -19.81 -50.81 0.78
C HIS A 139 -18.75 -49.71 0.75
N TYR A 140 -18.43 -49.12 1.89
CA TYR A 140 -17.43 -48.05 1.96
C TYR A 140 -16.02 -48.53 1.60
N ALA A 141 -15.61 -49.72 2.05
CA ALA A 141 -14.35 -50.33 1.63
C ALA A 141 -14.29 -50.56 0.11
N HIS A 142 -15.42 -50.95 -0.49
CA HIS A 142 -15.53 -51.11 -1.93
C HIS A 142 -15.44 -49.77 -2.68
N VAL A 143 -16.11 -48.71 -2.18
CA VAL A 143 -16.00 -47.36 -2.74
C VAL A 143 -14.54 -46.91 -2.77
N LEU A 144 -13.79 -47.07 -1.67
CA LEU A 144 -12.37 -46.72 -1.60
C LEU A 144 -11.51 -47.54 -2.57
N ALA A 145 -11.75 -48.85 -2.67
CA ALA A 145 -11.03 -49.72 -3.59
C ALA A 145 -11.28 -49.33 -5.05
N ARG A 146 -12.52 -49.01 -5.41
CA ARG A 146 -12.91 -48.55 -6.76
C ARG A 146 -12.31 -47.19 -7.08
N SER A 147 -12.33 -46.28 -6.12
CA SER A 147 -11.68 -44.97 -6.23
C SER A 147 -10.18 -45.13 -6.50
N ARG A 148 -9.51 -46.06 -5.83
CA ARG A 148 -8.09 -46.35 -6.04
C ARG A 148 -7.78 -47.04 -7.38
N ALA A 149 -8.66 -47.90 -7.87
CA ALA A 149 -8.45 -48.68 -9.09
C ALA A 149 -8.80 -47.92 -10.38
N GLY A 150 -9.71 -46.93 -10.33
CA GLY A 150 -10.10 -46.11 -11.47
C GLY A 150 -9.33 -44.78 -11.57
N PRO A 151 -9.43 -44.06 -12.70
CA PRO A 151 -8.96 -42.68 -12.81
C PRO A 151 -9.88 -41.78 -11.98
N PHE A 152 -9.59 -41.65 -10.69
CA PHE A 152 -10.38 -40.84 -9.75
C PHE A 152 -10.33 -39.36 -10.09
N PHE A 153 -9.19 -38.90 -10.62
CA PHE A 153 -9.04 -37.56 -11.20
C PHE A 153 -9.00 -37.67 -12.73
N PRO A 154 -9.70 -36.77 -13.46
CA PRO A 154 -9.82 -36.85 -14.91
C PRO A 154 -8.50 -36.66 -15.66
N ASP A 155 -7.54 -35.94 -15.08
CA ASP A 155 -6.37 -35.46 -15.83
C ASP A 155 -5.03 -36.13 -15.44
N ILE A 156 -4.85 -36.57 -14.18
CA ILE A 156 -3.59 -37.15 -13.68
C ILE A 156 -3.86 -38.18 -12.58
N PRO A 157 -3.18 -39.35 -12.53
CA PRO A 157 -3.32 -40.31 -11.45
C PRO A 157 -2.98 -39.75 -10.05
N MET A 158 -3.60 -40.34 -9.02
CA MET A 158 -3.29 -40.09 -7.61
C MET A 158 -1.79 -40.29 -7.32
N ASN A 159 -1.22 -39.44 -6.46
CA ASN A 159 0.16 -39.59 -6.00
C ASN A 159 0.30 -40.73 -4.96
N GLU A 160 1.54 -41.12 -4.63
CA GLU A 160 1.79 -42.26 -3.72
C GLU A 160 1.20 -42.03 -2.32
N ASP A 161 1.25 -40.81 -1.78
CA ASP A 161 0.68 -40.48 -0.47
C ASP A 161 -0.85 -40.59 -0.47
N GLU A 162 -1.52 -40.05 -1.49
CA GLU A 162 -2.98 -40.12 -1.68
C GLU A 162 -3.46 -41.57 -1.83
N GLN A 163 -2.72 -42.38 -2.60
CA GLN A 163 -2.99 -43.81 -2.73
C GLN A 163 -2.79 -44.53 -1.39
N GLN A 164 -1.77 -44.15 -0.63
CA GLN A 164 -1.46 -44.72 0.66
C GLN A 164 -2.53 -44.37 1.71
N ASP A 165 -3.05 -43.14 1.73
CA ASP A 165 -4.11 -42.71 2.64
C ASP A 165 -5.40 -43.53 2.43
N LEU A 166 -5.87 -43.66 1.18
CA LEU A 166 -7.03 -44.50 0.86
C LEU A 166 -6.78 -45.97 1.22
N LEU A 167 -5.57 -46.48 0.95
CA LEU A 167 -5.19 -47.85 1.26
C LEU A 167 -5.15 -48.10 2.79
N GLN A 168 -4.70 -47.13 3.58
CA GLN A 168 -4.69 -47.24 5.04
C GLN A 168 -6.11 -47.30 5.61
N ILE A 169 -7.02 -46.47 5.11
CA ILE A 169 -8.44 -46.49 5.49
C ILE A 169 -9.07 -47.83 5.07
N GLU A 170 -8.85 -48.26 3.82
CA GLU A 170 -9.35 -49.54 3.29
C GLU A 170 -8.88 -50.71 4.17
N ASN A 171 -7.60 -50.74 4.53
CA ASN A 171 -7.03 -51.77 5.41
C ASN A 171 -7.62 -51.74 6.81
N ARG A 172 -7.90 -50.55 7.36
CA ARG A 172 -8.52 -50.41 8.69
C ARG A 172 -9.95 -50.94 8.68
N LEU A 173 -10.75 -50.62 7.66
CA LEU A 173 -12.10 -51.17 7.48
C LEU A 173 -12.10 -52.70 7.36
N ARG A 174 -11.17 -53.26 6.57
CA ARG A 174 -11.04 -54.72 6.43
C ARG A 174 -10.68 -55.41 7.74
N ARG A 175 -9.85 -54.79 8.59
CA ARG A 175 -9.53 -55.30 9.93
C ARG A 175 -10.75 -55.30 10.84
N GLU A 176 -11.56 -54.24 10.81
CA GLU A 176 -12.81 -54.16 11.57
C GLU A 176 -13.80 -55.25 11.12
N LEU A 177 -13.98 -55.45 9.81
CA LEU A 177 -14.83 -56.52 9.27
C LEU A 177 -14.34 -57.94 9.62
N ALA A 178 -13.04 -58.10 9.89
CA ALA A 178 -12.44 -59.36 10.31
C ALA A 178 -12.56 -59.63 11.83
N THR A 179 -13.13 -58.72 12.61
CA THR A 179 -13.36 -58.94 14.05
C THR A 179 -14.38 -60.07 14.29
N PRO A 180 -14.26 -60.85 15.38
CA PRO A 180 -15.11 -62.03 15.61
C PRO A 180 -16.62 -61.74 15.57
N HIS A 181 -17.05 -60.58 16.06
CA HIS A 181 -18.46 -60.19 16.13
C HIS A 181 -19.06 -59.85 14.77
N PHE A 182 -18.26 -59.34 13.82
CA PHE A 182 -18.71 -59.03 12.46
C PHE A 182 -18.41 -60.16 11.47
N GLN A 183 -17.42 -61.02 11.73
CA GLN A 183 -17.04 -62.10 10.83
C GLN A 183 -18.17 -63.11 10.61
N GLU A 184 -18.96 -63.43 11.65
CA GLU A 184 -20.11 -64.33 11.55
C GLU A 184 -21.22 -63.72 10.67
N LEU A 185 -21.49 -62.42 10.85
CA LEU A 185 -22.42 -61.64 10.05
C LEU A 185 -22.01 -61.54 8.58
N THR A 186 -20.73 -61.25 8.33
CA THR A 186 -20.15 -61.19 6.98
C THR A 186 -20.33 -62.50 6.23
N ARG A 187 -20.15 -63.65 6.90
CA ARG A 187 -20.39 -64.98 6.29
C ARG A 187 -21.87 -65.26 6.02
N SER A 188 -22.76 -64.69 6.82
CA SER A 188 -24.21 -64.87 6.67
C SER A 188 -24.83 -63.99 5.57
N MET A 189 -24.07 -63.05 5.00
CA MET A 189 -24.53 -62.13 3.95
C MET A 189 -23.68 -62.23 2.66
N PRO A 190 -23.67 -63.39 1.97
CA PRO A 190 -22.90 -63.58 0.74
C PRO A 190 -23.42 -62.75 -0.45
N HIS A 191 -24.69 -62.31 -0.41
CA HIS A 191 -25.29 -61.48 -1.46
C HIS A 191 -24.73 -60.06 -1.53
N LEU A 192 -24.02 -59.61 -0.48
CA LEU A 192 -23.30 -58.34 -0.46
C LEU A 192 -22.02 -58.37 -1.32
N GLU A 193 -21.82 -59.36 -2.20
CA GLU A 193 -20.70 -59.41 -3.14
C GLU A 193 -21.00 -58.69 -4.48
N ASP A 194 -22.26 -58.55 -4.89
CA ASP A 194 -22.62 -57.98 -6.20
C ASP A 194 -22.89 -56.45 -6.14
N GLU A 195 -22.37 -55.66 -7.09
CA GLU A 195 -22.35 -54.18 -7.00
C GLU A 195 -23.74 -53.52 -7.12
N ARG A 196 -24.66 -54.13 -7.89
CA ARG A 196 -25.95 -53.51 -8.25
C ARG A 196 -27.00 -53.61 -7.14
N ASP A 197 -26.88 -54.60 -6.26
CA ASP A 197 -27.90 -54.89 -5.23
C ASP A 197 -27.54 -54.31 -3.85
N ARG A 198 -26.25 -53.99 -3.58
CA ARG A 198 -25.79 -53.50 -2.26
C ARG A 198 -26.46 -52.23 -1.74
N SER A 199 -26.63 -51.19 -2.56
CA SER A 199 -27.29 -49.94 -2.10
C SER A 199 -28.79 -50.15 -1.87
N SER A 200 -29.43 -51.03 -2.64
CA SER A 200 -30.82 -51.43 -2.43
C SER A 200 -30.98 -52.24 -1.14
N ASP A 201 -30.05 -53.15 -0.85
CA ASP A 201 -30.03 -53.95 0.37
C ASP A 201 -29.79 -53.10 1.62
N ILE A 202 -28.89 -52.12 1.55
CA ILE A 202 -28.66 -51.17 2.65
C ILE A 202 -29.90 -50.30 2.88
N ALA A 203 -30.55 -49.81 1.82
CA ALA A 203 -31.80 -49.06 1.96
C ALA A 203 -32.90 -49.90 2.62
N ALA A 204 -33.06 -51.17 2.22
CA ALA A 204 -34.02 -52.08 2.83
C ALA A 204 -33.72 -52.38 4.30
N LEU A 205 -32.43 -52.48 4.67
CA LEU A 205 -32.01 -52.61 6.07
C LEU A 205 -32.34 -51.35 6.87
N ILE A 206 -32.10 -50.16 6.31
CA ILE A 206 -32.43 -48.88 6.95
C ILE A 206 -33.94 -48.79 7.19
N ASP A 207 -34.76 -49.08 6.18
CA ASP A 207 -36.23 -49.07 6.28
C ASP A 207 -36.74 -50.05 7.35
N ALA A 208 -36.07 -51.19 7.53
CA ALA A 208 -36.42 -52.19 8.54
C ALA A 208 -36.03 -51.77 9.97
N ILE A 209 -34.99 -50.95 10.13
CA ILE A 209 -34.40 -50.57 11.43
C ILE A 209 -34.93 -49.21 11.90
N GLU A 210 -35.18 -48.26 11.01
CA GLU A 210 -35.59 -46.90 11.36
C GLU A 210 -36.81 -46.83 12.29
N PRO A 211 -37.85 -47.68 12.12
CA PRO A 211 -39.00 -47.71 13.03
C PRO A 211 -38.67 -48.20 14.45
N SER A 212 -37.61 -49.00 14.62
CA SER A 212 -37.21 -49.59 15.90
C SER A 212 -36.18 -48.74 16.67
N LEU A 213 -35.56 -47.74 16.03
CA LEU A 213 -34.56 -46.87 16.64
C LEU A 213 -35.19 -45.87 17.62
N ARG A 214 -34.89 -46.02 18.91
CA ARG A 214 -35.36 -45.11 19.98
C ARG A 214 -34.92 -43.65 19.74
N PRO A 215 -35.77 -42.66 20.07
CA PRO A 215 -35.39 -41.24 20.01
C PRO A 215 -34.29 -40.93 21.03
N GLY A 216 -33.25 -40.21 20.59
CA GLY A 216 -32.08 -39.83 21.40
C GLY A 216 -30.75 -40.16 20.72
N ILE A 217 -29.65 -40.09 21.48
CA ILE A 217 -28.30 -40.44 21.00
C ILE A 217 -28.23 -41.94 20.75
N ASN A 218 -28.24 -42.36 19.48
CA ASN A 218 -28.16 -43.75 19.07
C ASN A 218 -27.11 -43.90 17.96
N PRO A 219 -26.03 -44.66 18.17
CA PRO A 219 -24.95 -44.75 17.19
C PRO A 219 -25.38 -45.36 15.84
N TYR A 220 -26.43 -46.20 15.82
CA TYR A 220 -26.98 -46.74 14.57
C TYR A 220 -27.78 -45.69 13.78
N ARG A 221 -28.42 -44.73 14.45
CA ARG A 221 -29.05 -43.57 13.79
C ARG A 221 -28.01 -42.64 13.18
N ASP A 222 -26.91 -42.42 13.90
CA ASP A 222 -25.79 -41.62 13.42
C ASP A 222 -25.13 -42.31 12.21
N LEU A 223 -25.07 -43.66 12.21
CA LEU A 223 -24.64 -44.45 11.06
C LEU A 223 -25.56 -44.31 9.84
N VAL A 224 -26.88 -44.27 10.02
CA VAL A 224 -27.83 -43.97 8.93
C VAL A 224 -27.58 -42.56 8.37
N THR A 225 -27.37 -41.58 9.25
CA THR A 225 -27.07 -40.20 8.84
C THR A 225 -25.72 -40.10 8.11
N TRP A 226 -24.74 -40.88 8.54
CA TRP A 226 -23.45 -41.03 7.87
C TRP A 226 -23.61 -41.68 6.49
N TRP A 227 -24.41 -42.74 6.38
CA TRP A 227 -24.71 -43.43 5.11
C TRP A 227 -25.36 -42.49 4.09
N LEU A 228 -26.37 -41.72 4.51
CA LEU A 228 -27.03 -40.74 3.63
C LEU A 228 -26.04 -39.68 3.11
N ARG A 229 -25.06 -39.28 3.93
CA ARG A 229 -23.99 -38.37 3.49
C ARG A 229 -23.07 -39.03 2.47
N LEU A 230 -22.74 -40.32 2.62
CA LEU A 230 -21.95 -41.06 1.63
C LEU A 230 -22.69 -41.21 0.29
N GLU A 231 -23.97 -41.60 0.31
CA GLU A 231 -24.80 -41.74 -0.90
C GLU A 231 -24.96 -40.42 -1.67
N GLN A 232 -25.10 -39.29 -0.97
CA GLN A 232 -25.14 -37.96 -1.59
C GLN A 232 -23.86 -37.60 -2.38
N LEU A 233 -22.71 -38.15 -2.00
CA LEU A 233 -21.46 -37.96 -2.74
C LEU A 233 -21.44 -38.78 -4.02
N HIS A 234 -22.00 -39.99 -3.97
CA HIS A 234 -22.02 -40.93 -5.10
C HIS A 234 -23.02 -40.52 -6.19
N LEU A 235 -24.24 -40.10 -5.81
CA LEU A 235 -25.29 -39.68 -6.74
C LEU A 235 -24.89 -38.43 -7.56
N ARG A 236 -24.06 -37.54 -7.00
CA ARG A 236 -23.55 -36.37 -7.71
C ARG A 236 -22.40 -36.68 -8.68
N SER A 237 -21.74 -37.82 -8.55
CA SER A 237 -20.64 -38.25 -9.43
C SER A 237 -21.12 -38.86 -10.77
N GLN A 238 -22.38 -39.31 -10.86
CA GLN A 238 -22.92 -39.99 -12.04
C GLN A 238 -23.76 -39.10 -12.97
N GLY A 239 -24.04 -37.85 -12.59
CA GLY A 239 -24.67 -36.87 -13.47
C GLY A 239 -23.68 -36.39 -14.53
N GLU A 240 -24.04 -36.55 -15.81
CA GLU A 240 -23.27 -36.22 -17.01
C GLU A 240 -22.23 -35.11 -16.82
N SER A 241 -20.96 -35.49 -16.99
CA SER A 241 -19.82 -34.58 -17.07
C SER A 241 -19.92 -33.75 -18.35
N GLN A 242 -20.60 -32.61 -18.28
CA GLN A 242 -20.37 -31.52 -19.23
C GLN A 242 -19.02 -30.90 -18.89
N LEU A 243 -17.99 -31.23 -19.68
CA LEU A 243 -16.69 -30.55 -19.70
C LEU A 243 -16.92 -29.04 -19.91
N PRO A 244 -16.62 -28.15 -18.94
CA PRO A 244 -16.72 -26.72 -19.17
C PRO A 244 -15.34 -26.19 -19.57
N ALA A 245 -15.22 -25.79 -20.83
CA ALA A 245 -14.14 -24.95 -21.34
C ALA A 245 -14.15 -23.51 -20.76
N THR A 246 -14.96 -23.21 -19.73
CA THR A 246 -15.39 -21.84 -19.37
C THR A 246 -14.50 -21.11 -18.36
N VAL A 247 -13.45 -21.72 -17.82
CA VAL A 247 -12.51 -21.01 -16.91
C VAL A 247 -11.50 -20.18 -17.69
N LEU A 248 -11.15 -20.59 -18.91
CA LEU A 248 -10.23 -19.83 -19.77
C LEU A 248 -10.86 -18.54 -20.31
N GLU A 249 -12.18 -18.46 -20.32
CA GLU A 249 -12.96 -17.32 -20.84
C GLU A 249 -13.21 -16.23 -19.78
N ASP A 250 -13.14 -16.57 -18.48
CA ASP A 250 -13.37 -15.64 -17.37
C ASP A 250 -12.04 -15.30 -16.66
N GLN A 251 -11.43 -14.21 -17.12
CA GLN A 251 -10.17 -13.65 -16.61
C GLN A 251 -10.18 -13.43 -15.09
N HIS A 252 -11.31 -12.99 -14.53
CA HIS A 252 -11.41 -12.70 -13.10
C HIS A 252 -11.24 -13.97 -12.25
N ARG A 253 -11.80 -15.09 -12.71
CA ARG A 253 -11.69 -16.38 -12.02
C ARG A 253 -10.27 -16.93 -12.06
N LEU A 254 -9.55 -16.70 -13.15
CA LEU A 254 -8.16 -17.12 -13.31
C LEU A 254 -7.24 -16.33 -12.35
N ASP A 255 -7.41 -15.01 -12.28
CA ASP A 255 -6.66 -14.14 -11.35
C ASP A 255 -6.84 -14.60 -9.90
N LEU A 256 -8.07 -14.88 -9.50
CA LEU A 256 -8.41 -15.31 -8.14
C LEU A 256 -7.80 -16.68 -7.79
N LEU A 257 -7.85 -17.63 -8.71
CA LEU A 257 -7.25 -18.95 -8.50
C LEU A 257 -5.72 -18.85 -8.39
N TYR A 258 -5.11 -17.98 -9.18
CA TYR A 258 -3.67 -17.72 -9.14
C TYR A 258 -3.25 -17.06 -7.82
N GLN A 259 -4.02 -16.07 -7.36
CA GLN A 259 -3.82 -15.43 -6.06
C GLN A 259 -3.87 -16.44 -4.89
N LEU A 260 -4.89 -17.31 -4.90
CA LEU A 260 -5.01 -18.35 -3.89
C LEU A 260 -3.79 -19.28 -3.90
N TRP A 261 -3.35 -19.70 -5.09
CA TRP A 261 -2.20 -20.57 -5.24
C TRP A 261 -0.94 -19.98 -4.61
N VAL A 262 -0.58 -18.74 -4.98
CA VAL A 262 0.60 -18.05 -4.44
C VAL A 262 0.53 -17.95 -2.92
N THR A 263 -0.65 -17.62 -2.38
CA THR A 263 -0.86 -17.50 -0.94
C THR A 263 -0.67 -18.84 -0.22
N LEU A 264 -1.20 -19.93 -0.77
CA LEU A 264 -1.05 -21.27 -0.20
C LEU A 264 0.39 -21.80 -0.31
N GLU A 265 1.12 -21.49 -1.38
CA GLU A 265 2.55 -21.82 -1.48
C GLU A 265 3.38 -21.08 -0.43
N LEU A 266 3.03 -19.82 -0.14
CA LEU A 266 3.67 -19.08 0.95
C LEU A 266 3.39 -19.74 2.31
N VAL A 267 2.16 -20.18 2.54
CA VAL A 267 1.79 -20.93 3.76
C VAL A 267 2.58 -22.23 3.87
N GLU A 268 2.68 -23.03 2.80
CA GLU A 268 3.49 -24.26 2.79
C GLU A 268 4.96 -23.96 3.09
N PHE A 269 5.54 -23.00 2.37
CA PHE A 269 6.93 -22.60 2.52
C PHE A 269 7.29 -22.21 3.97
N LEU A 270 6.40 -21.48 4.63
CA LEU A 270 6.56 -21.07 6.03
C LEU A 270 6.26 -22.20 7.02
N THR A 271 5.30 -23.08 6.71
CA THR A 271 4.92 -24.24 7.54
C THR A 271 6.07 -25.24 7.60
N ASP A 272 6.68 -25.57 6.46
CA ASP A 272 7.85 -26.45 6.36
C ASP A 272 9.02 -26.00 7.25
N ARG A 273 9.17 -24.67 7.40
CA ARG A 273 10.23 -24.05 8.22
C ARG A 273 9.81 -23.77 9.66
N ARG A 274 8.56 -24.06 10.04
CA ARG A 274 7.99 -23.75 11.36
C ARG A 274 8.09 -22.26 11.71
N LEU A 275 7.85 -21.41 10.72
CA LEU A 275 7.94 -19.96 10.85
C LEU A 275 6.57 -19.28 10.91
N ILE A 276 5.47 -20.02 10.76
CA ILE A 276 4.09 -19.49 10.74
C ILE A 276 3.33 -19.87 12.02
N ASP A 277 2.54 -18.93 12.54
CA ASP A 277 1.56 -19.19 13.60
C ASP A 277 0.22 -19.68 13.00
N TYR A 278 -0.76 -20.03 13.83
CA TYR A 278 -2.06 -20.50 13.33
C TYR A 278 -2.79 -19.41 12.53
N PRO A 279 -3.12 -19.64 11.23
CA PRO A 279 -3.84 -18.67 10.43
C PRO A 279 -5.27 -18.46 10.91
N TYR A 280 -5.73 -17.23 10.80
CA TYR A 280 -7.09 -16.79 11.03
C TYR A 280 -7.82 -16.59 9.70
N LEU A 281 -9.08 -17.06 9.63
CA LEU A 281 -9.84 -17.10 8.39
C LEU A 281 -11.27 -16.61 8.60
N ARG A 282 -11.75 -15.70 7.73
CA ARG A 282 -13.17 -15.34 7.54
C ARG A 282 -13.54 -15.42 6.05
N THR A 283 -14.82 -15.24 5.73
CA THR A 283 -15.26 -15.12 4.34
C THR A 283 -14.49 -13.98 3.69
N ASP A 284 -13.76 -14.27 2.61
CA ASP A 284 -12.93 -13.30 1.87
C ASP A 284 -11.78 -12.65 2.65
N TYR A 285 -11.39 -13.22 3.79
CA TYR A 285 -10.29 -12.73 4.64
C TYR A 285 -9.39 -13.86 5.14
N LEU A 286 -8.09 -13.73 4.96
CA LEU A 286 -7.06 -14.62 5.49
C LEU A 286 -5.96 -13.78 6.15
N SER A 287 -5.62 -14.09 7.40
CA SER A 287 -4.45 -13.50 8.04
C SER A 287 -3.63 -14.51 8.84
N PHE A 288 -2.33 -14.28 8.94
CA PHE A 288 -1.45 -15.07 9.79
C PHE A 288 -0.20 -14.28 10.17
N THR A 289 0.34 -14.56 11.34
CA THR A 289 1.65 -14.05 11.77
C THR A 289 2.74 -15.05 11.42
N PHE A 290 3.91 -14.55 11.04
CA PHE A 290 5.08 -15.37 10.75
C PHE A 290 6.37 -14.69 11.16
N ARG A 291 7.42 -15.48 11.39
CA ARG A 291 8.77 -15.00 11.74
C ARG A 291 9.70 -15.14 10.55
N TRP A 292 10.39 -14.06 10.20
CA TRP A 292 11.39 -14.06 9.13
C TRP A 292 12.60 -13.23 9.53
N GLN A 293 13.82 -13.78 9.34
CA GLN A 293 15.07 -13.13 9.75
C GLN A 293 15.06 -12.59 11.21
N GLY A 294 14.45 -13.33 12.14
CA GLY A 294 14.34 -12.93 13.55
C GLY A 294 13.27 -11.88 13.88
N ARG A 295 12.49 -11.42 12.90
CA ARG A 295 11.44 -10.40 13.03
C ARG A 295 10.05 -11.01 12.82
N SER A 296 9.02 -10.39 13.38
CA SER A 296 7.63 -10.86 13.29
C SER A 296 6.82 -10.01 12.31
N PHE A 297 6.17 -10.66 11.36
CA PHE A 297 5.34 -10.06 10.32
C PHE A 297 3.90 -10.58 10.40
N CYS A 298 2.97 -9.82 9.85
CA CYS A 298 1.58 -10.21 9.67
C CYS A 298 1.25 -10.13 8.18
N PHE A 299 0.78 -11.25 7.62
CA PHE A 299 0.20 -11.31 6.28
C PHE A 299 -1.32 -11.14 6.41
N VAL A 300 -1.90 -10.25 5.61
CA VAL A 300 -3.34 -10.00 5.55
C VAL A 300 -3.77 -9.99 4.09
N HIS A 301 -4.68 -10.87 3.73
CA HIS A 301 -5.37 -10.86 2.45
C HIS A 301 -6.86 -10.62 2.71
N ASP A 302 -7.38 -9.48 2.24
CA ASP A 302 -8.76 -9.04 2.43
C ASP A 302 -9.34 -8.58 1.09
N ARG A 303 -10.36 -9.29 0.58
CA ARG A 303 -10.97 -8.95 -0.72
C ARG A 303 -12.11 -7.95 -0.60
N GLN A 304 -12.65 -7.75 0.60
CA GLN A 304 -13.71 -6.80 0.88
C GLN A 304 -13.33 -5.96 2.09
N PRO A 305 -12.39 -5.00 1.94
CA PRO A 305 -11.98 -4.11 3.00
C PRO A 305 -13.17 -3.23 3.40
N SER A 306 -14.01 -3.76 4.27
CA SER A 306 -15.24 -3.14 4.73
C SER A 306 -14.91 -2.31 5.97
N GLU A 307 -15.41 -1.08 5.95
CA GLU A 307 -15.51 -0.15 7.09
C GLU A 307 -14.24 0.56 7.58
N ALA A 308 -13.03 -0.02 7.50
CA ALA A 308 -11.86 0.56 8.18
C ALA A 308 -11.26 1.83 7.53
N ILE A 309 -11.60 2.14 6.27
CA ILE A 309 -10.95 3.24 5.54
C ILE A 309 -11.94 4.39 5.24
N GLY A 310 -13.25 4.24 5.46
CA GLY A 310 -14.22 5.35 5.32
C GLY A 310 -14.52 5.83 3.89
N TRP A 311 -14.33 4.98 2.86
CA TRP A 311 -14.55 5.37 1.46
C TRP A 311 -15.85 4.77 0.91
N GLU A 312 -16.90 5.59 0.77
CA GLU A 312 -18.11 5.25 0.02
C GLU A 312 -17.86 5.40 -1.50
N GLY A 313 -18.22 4.38 -2.30
CA GLY A 313 -18.29 4.50 -3.76
C GLY A 313 -17.17 3.82 -4.58
N VAL A 314 -16.20 3.15 -3.95
CA VAL A 314 -15.25 2.30 -4.69
C VAL A 314 -15.90 0.93 -4.94
N SER A 315 -16.29 0.70 -6.19
CA SER A 315 -16.60 -0.64 -6.69
C SER A 315 -15.28 -1.38 -6.91
N GLY A 316 -15.03 -2.47 -6.19
CA GLY A 316 -14.10 -3.48 -6.68
C GLY A 316 -13.36 -4.25 -5.60
N GLU A 317 -13.39 -5.56 -5.74
CA GLU A 317 -12.57 -6.50 -4.99
C GLU A 317 -11.09 -6.11 -5.05
N CYS A 318 -10.42 -6.06 -3.90
CA CYS A 318 -8.98 -5.79 -3.86
C CYS A 318 -8.22 -7.11 -4.09
N SER A 319 -7.44 -7.22 -5.18
CA SER A 319 -6.63 -8.41 -5.47
C SER A 319 -5.28 -8.44 -4.75
N GLY A 320 -4.98 -7.47 -3.89
CA GLY A 320 -3.72 -7.40 -3.16
C GLY A 320 -3.75 -8.08 -1.79
N ALA A 321 -2.63 -8.66 -1.37
CA ALA A 321 -2.36 -9.01 0.02
C ALA A 321 -1.33 -8.03 0.61
N LEU A 322 -1.41 -7.74 1.90
CA LEU A 322 -0.53 -6.82 2.60
C LEU A 322 0.35 -7.59 3.59
N ILE A 323 1.66 -7.32 3.57
CA ILE A 323 2.58 -7.76 4.62
C ILE A 323 2.94 -6.55 5.48
N THR A 324 2.65 -6.64 6.78
CA THR A 324 2.94 -5.63 7.79
C THR A 324 3.81 -6.22 8.91
N ARG A 325 4.27 -5.40 9.85
CA ARG A 325 4.80 -5.93 11.11
C ARG A 325 3.69 -6.54 11.94
N ALA A 326 4.00 -7.60 12.68
CA ALA A 326 3.03 -8.20 13.61
C ALA A 326 2.62 -7.23 14.74
N ASP A 327 3.51 -6.31 15.13
CA ASP A 327 3.29 -5.22 16.09
C ASP A 327 3.17 -3.86 15.38
N GLY A 328 2.46 -3.85 14.26
CA GLY A 328 2.13 -2.62 13.52
C GLY A 328 1.52 -1.56 14.41
N VAL A 329 1.94 -0.31 14.23
CA VAL A 329 1.36 0.82 14.96
C VAL A 329 0.19 1.39 14.18
N GLU A 330 -0.96 1.42 14.83
CA GLU A 330 -2.14 2.16 14.40
C GLU A 330 -2.36 3.31 15.36
N ILE A 331 -2.70 4.47 14.82
CA ILE A 331 -2.98 5.67 15.61
C ILE A 331 -4.40 6.12 15.32
N THR A 332 -5.24 6.01 16.34
CA THR A 332 -6.61 6.49 16.34
C THR A 332 -6.73 7.76 17.17
N TYR A 333 -7.59 8.68 16.73
CA TYR A 333 -7.99 9.87 17.48
C TYR A 333 -9.49 10.06 17.30
N GLU A 334 -10.21 10.27 18.41
CA GLU A 334 -11.68 10.38 18.39
C GLU A 334 -12.33 9.24 17.58
N ASP A 335 -11.89 8.00 17.84
CA ASP A 335 -12.32 6.77 17.17
C ASP A 335 -12.10 6.70 15.65
N THR A 336 -11.35 7.66 15.08
CA THR A 336 -10.97 7.68 13.67
C THR A 336 -9.52 7.24 13.50
N LEU A 337 -9.26 6.25 12.63
CA LEU A 337 -7.90 5.87 12.25
C LEU A 337 -7.28 7.01 11.43
N ILE A 338 -6.28 7.69 11.98
CA ILE A 338 -5.58 8.78 11.28
C ILE A 338 -4.42 8.24 10.46
N TRP A 339 -3.73 7.24 10.98
CA TRP A 339 -2.53 6.70 10.36
C TRP A 339 -2.28 5.26 10.81
N ARG A 340 -1.75 4.46 9.89
CA ARG A 340 -1.25 3.11 10.14
C ARG A 340 0.14 2.98 9.52
N GLU A 341 0.99 2.20 10.15
CA GLU A 341 2.31 1.89 9.59
C GLU A 341 2.15 1.23 8.20
N PRO A 342 2.79 1.77 7.15
CA PRO A 342 2.63 1.24 5.80
C PRO A 342 3.24 -0.15 5.71
N GLY A 343 2.50 -1.08 5.09
CA GLY A 343 2.98 -2.42 4.78
C GLY A 343 3.68 -2.48 3.42
N VAL A 344 3.96 -3.70 2.98
CA VAL A 344 4.39 -4.03 1.62
C VAL A 344 3.21 -4.68 0.91
N LEU A 345 2.81 -4.14 -0.24
CA LEU A 345 1.77 -4.75 -1.06
C LEU A 345 2.33 -5.96 -1.81
N VAL A 346 1.60 -7.07 -1.84
CA VAL A 346 1.87 -8.25 -2.66
C VAL A 346 0.65 -8.45 -3.55
N ASP A 347 0.73 -8.01 -4.81
CA ASP A 347 -0.31 -8.22 -5.81
C ASP A 347 0.06 -9.37 -6.74
N THR A 348 -0.94 -10.12 -7.20
CA THR A 348 -0.80 -11.30 -8.04
C THR A 348 -1.74 -11.17 -9.23
N ARG A 349 -1.22 -11.28 -10.46
CA ARG A 349 -2.03 -11.18 -11.69
C ARG A 349 -1.67 -12.29 -12.67
N CYS A 350 -2.67 -12.82 -13.38
CA CYS A 350 -2.54 -13.94 -14.29
C CYS A 350 -3.54 -13.87 -15.45
N TRP A 351 -3.08 -13.80 -16.70
CA TRP A 351 -3.94 -13.71 -17.88
C TRP A 351 -4.05 -15.00 -18.69
N SER A 352 -5.19 -15.22 -19.35
CA SER A 352 -5.32 -16.27 -20.36
C SER A 352 -4.79 -15.79 -21.72
N GLY A 353 -3.67 -16.37 -22.20
CA GLY A 353 -3.13 -16.12 -23.56
C GLY A 353 -1.67 -15.64 -23.62
N GLU A 354 -1.24 -15.15 -24.79
CA GLU A 354 0.08 -14.51 -24.93
C GLU A 354 0.13 -13.27 -24.03
N PRO A 355 1.25 -13.03 -23.32
CA PRO A 355 1.39 -11.86 -22.45
C PRO A 355 1.23 -10.61 -23.31
N LYS A 356 0.11 -9.89 -23.14
CA LYS A 356 -0.02 -8.56 -23.74
C LYS A 356 1.13 -7.71 -23.19
N PRO A 357 1.89 -7.01 -24.04
CA PRO A 357 2.84 -6.03 -23.56
C PRO A 357 2.05 -4.96 -22.78
N TRP A 358 2.21 -4.95 -21.46
CA TRP A 358 1.91 -3.86 -20.52
C TRP A 358 0.81 -2.93 -21.00
N SER A 359 -0.46 -3.23 -20.69
CA SER A 359 -1.41 -2.13 -20.66
C SER A 359 -1.02 -1.24 -19.49
N LEU A 360 -0.87 0.07 -19.76
CA LEU A 360 -0.72 1.10 -18.71
C LEU A 360 -1.81 0.98 -17.64
N GLU A 361 -2.93 0.34 -17.97
CA GLU A 361 -4.06 0.02 -17.09
C GLU A 361 -3.68 -0.90 -15.92
N THR A 362 -2.95 -2.01 -16.11
CA THR A 362 -2.62 -2.93 -15.00
C THR A 362 -1.71 -2.26 -13.97
N ILE A 363 -0.72 -1.50 -14.42
CA ILE A 363 0.15 -0.72 -13.52
C ILE A 363 -0.63 0.42 -12.89
N GLY A 364 -1.55 1.03 -13.64
CA GLY A 364 -2.50 2.01 -13.11
C GLY A 364 -3.32 1.46 -11.96
N GLU A 365 -3.84 0.23 -12.06
CA GLU A 365 -4.58 -0.44 -10.98
C GLU A 365 -3.70 -0.76 -9.77
N VAL A 366 -2.49 -1.29 -10.00
CA VAL A 366 -1.53 -1.58 -8.92
C VAL A 366 -1.15 -0.28 -8.22
N ILE A 367 -0.80 0.76 -8.97
CA ILE A 367 -0.47 2.09 -8.43
C ILE A 367 -1.67 2.68 -7.69
N ALA A 368 -2.89 2.57 -8.24
CA ALA A 368 -4.10 3.00 -7.55
C ALA A 368 -4.29 2.24 -6.22
N THR A 369 -3.96 0.95 -6.18
CA THR A 369 -3.99 0.15 -4.94
C THR A 369 -2.94 0.61 -3.94
N PHE A 370 -1.73 0.95 -4.39
CA PHE A 370 -0.69 1.57 -3.55
C PHE A 370 -1.20 2.88 -2.93
N PHE A 371 -1.85 3.72 -3.73
CA PHE A 371 -2.48 4.96 -3.26
C PHE A 371 -3.60 4.71 -2.25
N LEU A 372 -4.48 3.74 -2.53
CA LEU A 372 -5.60 3.40 -1.65
C LEU A 372 -5.13 2.84 -0.30
N LEU A 373 -4.00 2.13 -0.28
CA LEU A 373 -3.45 1.51 0.93
C LEU A 373 -2.38 2.37 1.63
N ASP A 374 -2.04 3.54 1.07
CA ASP A 374 -0.93 4.40 1.52
C ASP A 374 0.41 3.65 1.60
N VAL A 375 0.69 2.83 0.58
CA VAL A 375 1.88 1.99 0.49
C VAL A 375 2.84 2.55 -0.57
N THR A 376 4.13 2.56 -0.28
CA THR A 376 5.19 3.00 -1.21
C THR A 376 5.98 1.85 -1.81
N LYS A 377 5.95 0.66 -1.21
CA LYS A 377 6.73 -0.51 -1.63
C LYS A 377 5.82 -1.70 -1.89
N GLY A 378 6.06 -2.41 -2.99
CA GLY A 378 5.33 -3.64 -3.23
C GLY A 378 5.91 -4.54 -4.27
N VAL A 379 5.30 -5.72 -4.35
CA VAL A 379 5.68 -6.83 -5.20
C VAL A 379 4.51 -7.13 -6.11
N LEU A 380 4.79 -7.29 -7.40
CA LEU A 380 3.85 -7.83 -8.38
C LEU A 380 4.35 -9.20 -8.84
N ILE A 381 3.52 -10.21 -8.60
CA ILE A 381 3.81 -11.61 -8.90
C ILE A 381 3.05 -12.00 -10.18
N LEU A 382 3.78 -12.53 -11.15
CA LEU A 382 3.26 -12.90 -12.47
C LEU A 382 3.71 -14.31 -12.87
N PRO A 383 2.93 -15.03 -13.70
CA PRO A 383 3.31 -16.35 -14.19
C PRO A 383 4.49 -16.33 -15.18
N THR A 384 4.73 -15.20 -15.86
CA THR A 384 5.84 -14.98 -16.80
C THR A 384 6.32 -13.54 -16.71
N SER A 385 7.64 -13.31 -16.61
CA SER A 385 8.27 -11.96 -16.60
C SER A 385 9.00 -11.61 -17.90
N ALA A 386 8.79 -12.38 -18.97
CA ALA A 386 9.44 -12.15 -20.26
C ALA A 386 9.15 -10.74 -20.81
N GLY A 387 10.21 -9.93 -20.97
CA GLY A 387 10.15 -8.56 -21.50
C GLY A 387 10.07 -7.45 -20.44
N LEU A 388 10.19 -7.78 -19.15
CA LEU A 388 10.03 -6.82 -18.04
C LEU A 388 11.40 -6.40 -17.50
N GLN A 389 11.60 -5.11 -17.24
CA GLN A 389 12.75 -4.63 -16.46
C GLN A 389 12.41 -4.63 -14.97
N THR A 390 13.30 -5.15 -14.13
CA THR A 390 13.26 -5.04 -12.67
C THR A 390 14.37 -4.10 -12.18
N PRO A 391 14.08 -3.10 -11.31
CA PRO A 391 12.78 -2.69 -10.75
C PRO A 391 11.99 -1.66 -11.62
N ILE A 392 10.66 -1.58 -11.43
CA ILE A 392 9.83 -0.53 -12.03
C ILE A 392 9.79 0.68 -11.09
N HIS A 393 10.22 1.83 -11.59
CA HIS A 393 9.96 3.12 -10.96
C HIS A 393 8.87 3.84 -11.77
N PRO A 394 7.69 4.12 -11.19
CA PRO A 394 6.68 4.92 -11.87
C PRO A 394 7.29 6.28 -12.25
N ARG A 395 7.48 6.55 -13.55
CA ARG A 395 7.89 7.88 -13.98
C ARG A 395 6.78 8.86 -13.63
N GLN A 396 7.10 9.87 -12.82
CA GLN A 396 6.22 10.99 -12.47
C GLN A 396 5.83 11.88 -13.67
N GLU A 397 6.16 11.47 -14.90
CA GLU A 397 5.87 12.21 -16.12
C GLU A 397 4.38 12.12 -16.45
N ARG A 398 3.63 13.13 -15.96
CA ARG A 398 2.38 13.70 -16.50
C ARG A 398 1.01 13.26 -16.00
N LEU A 399 0.83 12.17 -15.23
CA LEU A 399 -0.53 11.73 -14.90
C LEU A 399 -0.98 11.95 -13.45
N TRP A 400 -0.08 12.05 -12.47
CA TRP A 400 -0.46 12.12 -11.04
C TRP A 400 0.55 12.98 -10.26
N THR A 401 0.24 14.26 -10.06
CA THR A 401 1.12 15.26 -9.42
C THR A 401 1.19 15.17 -7.88
N THR A 402 0.52 14.20 -7.26
CA THR A 402 0.39 14.07 -5.79
C THR A 402 0.94 12.76 -5.22
N GLY A 403 1.64 11.96 -6.02
CA GLY A 403 2.26 10.70 -5.59
C GLY A 403 3.36 10.87 -4.54
N PRO A 404 3.44 9.99 -3.50
CA PRO A 404 4.61 9.98 -2.63
C PRO A 404 5.85 9.71 -3.50
N PRO A 405 6.90 10.56 -3.41
CA PRO A 405 8.17 10.24 -4.05
C PRO A 405 8.69 8.90 -3.47
N ASP A 406 9.31 8.07 -4.31
CA ASP A 406 9.93 6.77 -3.98
C ASP A 406 9.06 5.50 -4.04
N THR A 407 7.94 5.51 -4.79
CA THR A 407 7.21 4.27 -5.09
C THR A 407 8.09 3.28 -5.86
N GLU A 408 8.18 2.04 -5.36
CA GLU A 408 9.00 0.98 -5.94
C GLU A 408 8.21 -0.32 -6.04
N ILE A 409 8.18 -0.90 -7.25
CA ILE A 409 7.49 -2.16 -7.53
C ILE A 409 8.51 -3.17 -8.05
N HIS A 410 8.67 -4.29 -7.33
CA HIS A 410 9.50 -5.42 -7.76
C HIS A 410 8.65 -6.49 -8.42
N LEU A 411 9.18 -7.11 -9.46
CA LEU A 411 8.48 -8.14 -10.24
C LEU A 411 9.05 -9.51 -9.89
N TYR A 412 8.16 -10.46 -9.61
CA TYR A 412 8.52 -11.84 -9.35
C TYR A 412 7.81 -12.75 -10.34
N GLU A 413 8.56 -13.70 -10.90
CA GLU A 413 8.01 -14.73 -11.77
C GLU A 413 7.73 -16.00 -10.95
N LEU A 414 6.45 -16.31 -10.74
CA LEU A 414 6.00 -17.55 -10.10
C LEU A 414 5.07 -18.30 -11.03
N HIS A 415 5.53 -19.41 -11.61
CA HIS A 415 4.70 -20.29 -12.42
C HIS A 415 4.42 -21.63 -11.70
N PRO A 416 3.21 -22.20 -11.77
CA PRO A 416 2.89 -23.50 -11.16
C PRO A 416 3.76 -24.68 -11.64
N LEU A 417 4.41 -24.52 -12.79
CA LEU A 417 5.36 -25.48 -13.38
C LEU A 417 6.75 -25.45 -12.76
N LEU A 418 7.08 -24.42 -11.98
CA LEU A 418 8.40 -24.32 -11.37
C LEU A 418 8.65 -25.49 -10.41
N PRO A 419 9.84 -26.11 -10.46
CA PRO A 419 10.25 -27.07 -9.45
C PRO A 419 10.13 -26.46 -8.05
N VAL A 420 9.68 -27.24 -7.07
CA VAL A 420 9.43 -26.79 -5.69
C VAL A 420 10.63 -26.03 -5.11
N ARG A 421 11.85 -26.54 -5.34
CA ARG A 421 13.08 -25.88 -4.89
C ARG A 421 13.25 -24.47 -5.47
N THR A 422 12.99 -24.29 -6.77
CA THR A 422 13.08 -22.99 -7.43
C THR A 422 11.99 -22.06 -6.94
N LEU A 423 10.77 -22.57 -6.77
CA LEU A 423 9.66 -21.79 -6.21
C LEU A 423 9.98 -21.30 -4.79
N HIS A 424 10.48 -22.19 -3.93
CA HIS A 424 10.91 -21.85 -2.57
C HIS A 424 12.01 -20.80 -2.56
N GLN A 425 12.97 -20.87 -3.50
CA GLN A 425 14.00 -19.83 -3.63
C GLN A 425 13.40 -18.47 -4.01
N GLN A 426 12.39 -18.43 -4.88
CA GLN A 426 11.73 -17.17 -5.26
C GLN A 426 10.91 -16.58 -4.11
N LEU A 427 10.20 -17.43 -3.36
CA LEU A 427 9.48 -17.00 -2.14
C LEU A 427 10.46 -16.50 -1.07
N GLU A 428 11.61 -17.15 -0.91
CA GLU A 428 12.68 -16.71 -0.01
C GLU A 428 13.21 -15.33 -0.42
N ASN A 429 13.49 -15.11 -1.70
CA ASN A 429 13.91 -13.81 -2.22
C ASN A 429 12.86 -12.72 -1.98
N LEU A 430 11.58 -13.04 -2.21
CA LEU A 430 10.46 -12.14 -1.94
C LEU A 430 10.42 -11.72 -0.47
N LEU A 431 10.51 -12.69 0.46
CA LEU A 431 10.49 -12.38 1.89
C LEU A 431 11.75 -11.65 2.36
N ASN A 432 12.91 -11.90 1.74
CA ASN A 432 14.12 -11.12 1.99
C ASN A 432 13.92 -9.66 1.56
N GLN A 433 13.35 -9.41 0.38
CA GLN A 433 13.04 -8.06 -0.09
C GLN A 433 12.03 -7.34 0.82
N VAL A 434 10.98 -8.04 1.27
CA VAL A 434 10.04 -7.53 2.28
C VAL A 434 10.76 -7.18 3.58
N GLY A 435 11.70 -8.03 4.01
CA GLY A 435 12.55 -7.78 5.16
C GLY A 435 13.41 -6.53 5.03
N ASP A 436 13.94 -6.25 3.84
CA ASP A 436 14.74 -5.05 3.57
C ASP A 436 13.89 -3.78 3.53
N TRP A 437 12.65 -3.87 3.05
CA TRP A 437 11.71 -2.75 3.03
C TRP A 437 11.05 -2.45 4.38
N LEU A 438 11.00 -3.43 5.28
CA LEU A 438 10.48 -3.27 6.65
C LEU A 438 11.60 -3.49 7.69
N PRO A 439 12.69 -2.68 7.69
CA PRO A 439 13.79 -2.78 8.65
C PRO A 439 13.30 -2.47 10.07
N ASP A 440 14.01 -2.81 11.15
CA ASP A 440 13.52 -2.52 12.51
C ASP A 440 13.12 -1.05 12.71
N ARG A 441 12.01 -0.84 13.41
CA ARG A 441 11.44 0.50 13.60
C ARG A 441 12.47 1.39 14.31
N PRO A 442 12.86 2.54 13.72
CA PRO A 442 13.67 3.50 14.46
C PRO A 442 12.87 3.99 15.68
N PRO A 443 13.51 4.23 16.84
CA PRO A 443 12.80 4.65 18.03
C PRO A 443 12.01 5.94 17.76
N ILE A 444 10.76 6.01 18.21
CA ILE A 444 9.95 7.24 18.13
C ILE A 444 10.57 8.26 19.08
N ALA A 445 11.42 9.12 18.51
CA ALA A 445 12.09 10.20 19.19
C ALA A 445 11.76 11.53 18.50
N CYS A 446 11.73 12.60 19.29
CA CYS A 446 11.61 13.93 18.70
C CYS A 446 12.96 14.34 18.10
N HIS A 447 12.97 14.58 16.79
CA HIS A 447 14.11 15.15 16.06
C HIS A 447 13.88 16.65 15.77
N GLY A 448 13.28 17.33 16.75
CA GLY A 448 12.93 18.75 16.66
C GLY A 448 14.16 19.64 16.56
N ILE A 449 14.29 20.36 15.47
CA ILE A 449 15.30 21.40 15.25
C ILE A 449 14.67 22.75 15.59
N PHE A 450 15.14 23.34 16.70
CA PHE A 450 14.74 24.69 17.08
C PHE A 450 15.29 25.69 16.07
N GLN A 451 14.39 26.49 15.51
CA GLN A 451 14.74 27.57 14.60
C GLN A 451 15.14 28.78 15.43
N ASP A 452 16.34 29.32 15.20
CA ASP A 452 16.78 30.56 15.85
C ASP A 452 16.24 31.79 15.10
N ALA A 453 16.48 32.99 15.63
CA ALA A 453 15.97 34.24 15.04
C ALA A 453 16.54 34.53 13.63
N ASP A 454 17.68 33.94 13.30
CA ASP A 454 18.35 34.08 12.01
C ASP A 454 17.95 32.99 11.02
N THR A 455 17.12 32.03 11.43
CA THR A 455 16.64 30.94 10.58
C THR A 455 15.55 31.45 9.64
N ILE A 456 15.60 31.09 8.36
CA ILE A 456 14.52 31.34 7.41
C ILE A 456 14.08 30.07 6.71
N ASN A 457 12.80 30.06 6.32
CA ASN A 457 12.30 29.07 5.38
C ASN A 457 12.71 29.41 3.94
N THR A 458 12.34 28.54 3.00
CA THR A 458 12.57 28.74 1.56
C THR A 458 11.88 29.96 0.97
N SER A 459 10.85 30.47 1.65
CA SER A 459 10.19 31.73 1.29
C SER A 459 10.92 32.97 1.78
N GLY A 460 12.05 32.80 2.48
CA GLY A 460 12.82 33.90 3.08
C GLY A 460 12.15 34.52 4.30
N THR A 461 11.03 33.94 4.79
CA THR A 461 10.28 34.46 5.93
C THR A 461 10.80 33.89 7.26
N PRO A 462 10.69 34.67 8.35
CA PRO A 462 11.09 34.23 9.69
C PRO A 462 10.32 32.98 10.13
N PRO A 463 10.84 32.24 11.13
CA PRO A 463 10.24 31.00 11.58
C PRO A 463 8.79 31.22 12.03
N HIS A 464 7.89 30.37 11.55
CA HIS A 464 6.48 30.45 11.86
C HIS A 464 6.24 30.35 13.38
N ARG A 465 5.27 31.10 13.88
CA ARG A 465 4.85 31.06 15.29
C ARG A 465 3.53 30.32 15.40
N CYS A 466 3.41 29.54 16.46
CA CYS A 466 2.18 28.84 16.79
C CYS A 466 1.05 29.86 17.04
N SER A 467 -0.08 29.70 16.35
CA SER A 467 -1.25 30.58 16.50
C SER A 467 -1.89 30.51 17.89
N GLN A 468 -1.76 29.38 18.59
CA GLN A 468 -2.35 29.20 19.91
C GLN A 468 -1.52 29.82 21.04
N CYS A 469 -0.19 29.62 21.05
CA CYS A 469 0.66 30.03 22.18
C CYS A 469 1.78 31.00 21.82
N GLY A 470 1.93 31.39 20.55
CA GLY A 470 2.95 32.33 20.07
C GLY A 470 4.39 31.81 20.07
N SER A 471 4.61 30.55 20.49
CA SER A 471 5.95 29.92 20.51
C SER A 471 6.48 29.75 19.09
N VAL A 472 7.80 29.89 18.92
CA VAL A 472 8.48 29.59 17.66
C VAL A 472 8.29 28.11 17.35
N GLN A 473 7.81 27.79 16.14
CA GLN A 473 7.63 26.42 15.72
C GLN A 473 8.99 25.75 15.50
N VAL A 474 9.07 24.50 15.92
CA VAL A 474 10.23 23.61 15.77
C VAL A 474 10.05 22.83 14.48
N PHE A 475 11.10 22.75 13.66
CA PHE A 475 11.07 21.85 12.52
C PHE A 475 11.38 20.44 13.01
N CYS A 476 10.39 19.54 13.02
CA CYS A 476 10.57 18.17 13.47
C CYS A 476 10.62 17.22 12.28
N LEU A 477 11.77 16.58 12.09
CA LEU A 477 11.90 15.44 11.19
C LEU A 477 11.20 14.22 11.81
N ARG A 478 10.58 13.40 10.96
CA ARG A 478 9.82 12.21 11.38
C ARG A 478 10.34 10.95 10.69
N PRO A 479 11.60 10.54 10.96
CA PRO A 479 12.22 9.39 10.30
C PRO A 479 11.50 8.06 10.58
N HIS A 480 10.75 8.00 11.68
CA HIS A 480 9.92 6.86 12.06
C HIS A 480 8.59 6.79 11.28
N ILE A 481 8.27 7.79 10.47
CA ILE A 481 7.21 7.79 9.45
C ILE A 481 7.85 7.58 8.09
N ASN A 482 8.73 8.50 7.72
CA ASN A 482 9.52 8.47 6.49
C ASN A 482 10.68 9.47 6.62
N PRO A 483 11.91 9.15 6.19
CA PRO A 483 13.07 10.03 6.29
C PRO A 483 12.90 11.43 5.67
N ALA A 484 12.06 11.56 4.64
CA ALA A 484 11.78 12.81 3.95
C ALA A 484 10.67 13.64 4.62
N TYR A 485 9.90 13.07 5.54
CA TYR A 485 8.80 13.78 6.19
C TYR A 485 9.30 14.69 7.31
N GLY A 486 8.90 15.95 7.25
CA GLY A 486 9.14 16.95 8.29
C GLY A 486 7.93 17.87 8.44
N SER A 487 7.68 18.31 9.66
CA SER A 487 6.56 19.21 9.97
C SER A 487 7.00 20.31 10.94
N LEU A 488 6.32 21.44 10.90
CA LEU A 488 6.44 22.47 11.91
C LEU A 488 5.56 22.10 13.11
N VAL A 489 6.18 21.93 14.27
CA VAL A 489 5.50 21.56 15.51
C VAL A 489 5.74 22.60 16.59
N CYS A 490 4.69 22.97 17.30
CA CYS A 490 4.79 23.81 18.48
C CYS A 490 5.43 23.04 19.65
N PRO A 491 6.49 23.56 20.28
CA PRO A 491 7.10 22.89 21.42
C PRO A 491 6.21 22.82 22.67
N ARG A 492 5.12 23.60 22.72
CA ARG A 492 4.20 23.65 23.85
C ARG A 492 2.84 23.02 23.59
N CYS A 493 2.34 23.11 22.35
CA CYS A 493 0.99 22.69 22.00
C CYS A 493 0.95 21.33 21.30
N ASP A 494 2.07 20.88 20.72
CA ASP A 494 2.04 19.77 19.77
C ASP A 494 2.67 18.49 20.34
N CYS A 495 3.04 17.57 19.46
CA CYS A 495 3.60 16.25 19.79
C CYS A 495 4.88 16.26 20.64
N LEU A 496 5.50 17.42 20.83
CA LEU A 496 6.57 17.61 21.81
C LEU A 496 6.07 17.40 23.26
N HIS A 497 4.77 17.55 23.51
CA HIS A 497 4.12 17.25 24.79
C HIS A 497 3.74 15.77 24.93
N ASN A 498 3.32 15.13 23.82
CA ASN A 498 3.05 13.70 23.75
C ASN A 498 3.67 13.11 22.47
N PRO A 499 4.82 12.41 22.57
CA PRO A 499 5.53 11.86 21.41
C PRO A 499 4.68 10.92 20.55
N ARG A 500 3.66 10.28 21.12
CA ARG A 500 2.74 9.39 20.39
C ARG A 500 1.87 10.14 19.37
N LEU A 501 1.67 11.45 19.55
CA LEU A 501 0.93 12.30 18.64
C LEU A 501 1.81 12.88 17.52
N CYS A 502 3.09 12.52 17.46
CA CYS A 502 4.03 13.03 16.43
C CYS A 502 3.54 12.75 15.02
N HIS A 503 2.78 11.69 14.81
CA HIS A 503 2.23 11.31 13.51
C HIS A 503 0.97 12.08 13.10
N VAL A 504 0.21 12.58 14.07
CA VAL A 504 -1.14 13.17 13.85
C VAL A 504 -1.06 14.64 13.41
N MET A 505 -0.02 15.34 13.86
CA MET A 505 0.05 16.81 13.74
C MET A 505 0.65 17.25 12.41
N SER A 506 0.00 16.92 11.30
CA SER A 506 0.15 17.59 9.99
C SER A 506 -0.66 16.85 8.92
N LEU A 507 -1.99 16.85 9.06
CA LEU A 507 -2.92 16.43 8.01
C LEU A 507 -3.08 17.47 6.88
N ASP A 508 -2.36 18.60 6.95
CA ASP A 508 -2.19 19.49 5.79
C ASP A 508 -1.04 18.96 4.94
N HIS A 509 -1.39 18.08 4.01
CA HIS A 509 -0.54 17.40 3.03
C HIS A 509 0.31 18.38 2.19
N SER A 510 1.44 18.87 2.72
CA SER A 510 2.50 19.44 1.90
C SER A 510 3.72 18.50 1.93
N PRO A 511 3.86 17.60 0.93
CA PRO A 511 4.81 16.49 0.95
C PRO A 511 6.29 16.90 0.84
N THR A 512 6.59 18.19 0.82
CA THR A 512 7.96 18.72 0.65
C THR A 512 8.18 19.95 1.53
N PHE A 513 8.07 19.79 2.85
CA PHE A 513 8.55 20.84 3.76
C PHE A 513 10.07 20.95 3.64
N THR A 514 10.55 22.02 3.00
CA THR A 514 11.99 22.22 2.83
C THR A 514 12.60 22.65 4.16
N PRO A 515 13.70 22.02 4.62
CA PRO A 515 14.32 22.36 5.89
C PRO A 515 14.76 23.83 5.86
N PRO A 516 14.48 24.58 6.95
CA PRO A 516 14.90 25.96 7.06
C PRO A 516 16.43 26.04 7.20
N PHE A 517 17.02 27.19 6.88
CA PHE A 517 18.46 27.41 6.95
C PHE A 517 18.79 28.74 7.64
N VAL A 518 19.99 28.84 8.19
CA VAL A 518 20.43 29.98 9.00
C VAL A 518 21.00 31.08 8.10
N LYS A 519 20.55 32.34 8.28
CA LYS A 519 20.99 33.53 7.52
C LYS A 519 22.40 34.02 7.85
N ARG A 520 23.00 33.57 8.96
CA ARG A 520 24.32 34.04 9.41
C ARG A 520 25.41 33.59 8.45
N MET A 521 25.81 34.49 7.55
CA MET A 521 26.95 34.30 6.65
C MET A 521 28.16 35.00 7.25
N ALA A 522 29.14 34.24 7.72
CA ALA A 522 30.38 34.80 8.28
C ALA A 522 31.45 35.01 7.21
N THR A 523 31.43 34.19 6.16
CA THR A 523 32.40 34.22 5.06
C THR A 523 31.71 34.38 3.70
N HIS A 524 32.49 34.82 2.69
CA HIS A 524 32.00 34.88 1.32
C HIS A 524 31.74 33.49 0.72
N GLU A 525 32.45 32.46 1.19
CA GLU A 525 32.20 31.05 0.81
C GLU A 525 30.82 30.61 1.30
N ASP A 526 30.46 30.89 2.57
CA ASP A 526 29.14 30.56 3.11
C ASP A 526 28.01 31.18 2.28
N LEU A 527 28.19 32.44 1.87
CA LEU A 527 27.25 33.15 1.02
C LEU A 527 27.09 32.44 -0.33
N LEU A 528 28.18 32.08 -1.00
CA LEU A 528 28.16 31.42 -2.30
C LEU A 528 27.55 30.01 -2.22
N THR A 529 27.94 29.21 -1.22
CA THR A 529 27.40 27.86 -1.01
C THR A 529 25.89 27.91 -0.73
N THR A 530 25.43 28.89 0.04
CA THR A 530 24.01 29.07 0.32
C THR A 530 23.23 29.48 -0.93
N ILE A 531 23.76 30.42 -1.73
CA ILE A 531 23.16 30.82 -3.01
C ILE A 531 23.03 29.62 -3.96
N GLN A 532 24.09 28.80 -4.08
CA GLN A 532 24.08 27.60 -4.91
C GLN A 532 23.03 26.58 -4.42
N THR A 533 22.92 26.39 -3.11
CA THR A 533 21.93 25.48 -2.51
C THR A 533 20.49 25.95 -2.80
N LEU A 534 20.23 27.25 -2.67
CA LEU A 534 18.93 27.83 -2.99
C LEU A 534 18.56 27.69 -4.47
N ARG A 535 19.53 27.87 -5.37
CA ARG A 535 19.35 27.70 -6.82
C ARG A 535 19.09 26.27 -7.22
N ALA A 536 19.87 25.32 -6.72
CA ALA A 536 19.69 23.89 -6.99
C ALA A 536 18.29 23.42 -6.57
N ARG A 537 17.80 23.90 -5.43
CA ARG A 537 16.43 23.61 -4.96
C ARG A 537 15.36 24.23 -5.84
N LEU A 538 15.55 25.48 -6.29
CA LEU A 538 14.59 26.09 -7.22
C LEU A 538 14.51 25.29 -8.53
N GLN A 539 15.65 24.81 -9.05
CA GLN A 539 15.70 23.98 -10.26
C GLN A 539 15.06 22.60 -10.07
N GLN A 540 15.04 22.05 -8.85
CA GLN A 540 14.34 20.80 -8.54
C GLN A 540 12.82 20.98 -8.48
N ASN A 541 12.35 22.14 -8.00
CA ASN A 541 10.93 22.38 -7.75
C ASN A 541 10.21 23.11 -8.90
N VAL A 542 10.95 23.80 -9.76
CA VAL A 542 10.41 24.62 -10.85
C VAL A 542 11.14 24.25 -12.13
N ALA A 543 10.40 23.76 -13.12
CA ALA A 543 10.98 23.46 -14.42
C ALA A 543 11.54 24.74 -15.07
N PRO A 544 12.66 24.65 -15.82
CA PRO A 544 13.30 25.83 -16.41
C PRO A 544 12.38 26.65 -17.33
N ASP A 545 11.46 25.97 -17.99
CA ASP A 545 10.47 26.47 -18.95
C ASP A 545 9.09 26.77 -18.33
N ASP A 546 8.91 26.53 -17.02
CA ASP A 546 7.65 26.84 -16.33
C ASP A 546 7.48 28.35 -16.16
N GLU A 547 6.54 28.96 -16.88
CA GLU A 547 6.19 30.37 -16.78
C GLU A 547 4.97 30.65 -15.89
N SER A 548 4.54 29.68 -15.07
CA SER A 548 3.40 29.84 -14.16
C SER A 548 3.60 30.98 -13.16
N ASP A 549 2.48 31.58 -12.71
CA ASP A 549 2.49 32.62 -11.68
C ASP A 549 3.19 32.13 -10.39
N ALA A 550 3.09 30.83 -10.07
CA ALA A 550 3.77 30.19 -8.95
C ALA A 550 5.31 30.09 -9.16
N ALA A 551 5.76 29.68 -10.34
CA ALA A 551 7.17 29.66 -10.70
C ALA A 551 7.80 31.06 -10.64
N ASN A 552 7.09 32.07 -11.14
CA ASN A 552 7.54 33.47 -11.11
C ASN A 552 7.59 34.04 -9.68
N ALA A 553 6.64 33.66 -8.82
CA ALA A 553 6.68 34.00 -7.40
C ALA A 553 7.90 33.36 -6.71
N ALA A 554 8.18 32.07 -6.95
CA ALA A 554 9.33 31.37 -6.41
C ALA A 554 10.68 31.99 -6.85
N ARG A 555 10.80 32.36 -8.13
CA ARG A 555 11.97 33.07 -8.67
C ARG A 555 12.18 34.44 -8.03
N THR A 556 11.09 35.18 -7.80
CA THR A 556 11.14 36.49 -7.14
C THR A 556 11.56 36.36 -5.67
N VAL A 557 11.05 35.34 -4.97
CA VAL A 557 11.46 34.99 -3.61
C VAL A 557 12.96 34.65 -3.55
N LEU A 558 13.46 33.85 -4.48
CA LEU A 558 14.90 33.54 -4.57
C LEU A 558 15.72 34.83 -4.72
N PHE A 559 15.34 35.67 -5.69
CA PHE A 559 16.01 36.93 -5.97
C PHE A 559 16.07 37.84 -4.73
N GLN A 560 14.96 37.95 -4.00
CA GLN A 560 14.89 38.70 -2.76
C GLN A 560 15.75 38.07 -1.66
N THR A 561 15.65 36.76 -1.46
CA THR A 561 16.41 36.02 -0.43
C THR A 561 17.91 36.17 -0.62
N VAL A 562 18.41 36.07 -1.86
CA VAL A 562 19.84 36.23 -2.15
C VAL A 562 20.31 37.64 -1.79
N GLY A 563 19.55 38.69 -2.11
CA GLY A 563 19.94 40.05 -1.69
C GLY A 563 19.87 40.26 -0.16
N ASP A 564 18.94 39.60 0.53
CA ASP A 564 18.86 39.72 1.99
C ASP A 564 20.04 39.00 2.66
N LEU A 565 20.47 37.85 2.12
CA LEU A 565 21.69 37.15 2.54
C LEU A 565 22.94 38.01 2.31
N THR A 566 23.05 38.66 1.16
CA THR A 566 24.15 39.59 0.86
C THR A 566 24.20 40.75 1.85
N SER A 567 23.05 41.30 2.22
CA SER A 567 22.97 42.39 3.21
C SER A 567 23.36 41.90 4.62
N THR A 568 22.91 40.70 4.97
CA THR A 568 23.19 40.04 6.25
C THR A 568 24.68 39.71 6.40
N TYR A 569 25.32 39.23 5.32
CA TYR A 569 26.76 38.94 5.27
C TYR A 569 27.59 40.15 5.73
N ILE A 570 27.28 41.35 5.23
CA ILE A 570 28.03 42.56 5.60
C ILE A 570 27.76 43.00 7.04
N GLN A 571 26.52 42.87 7.52
CA GLN A 571 26.18 43.18 8.90
C GLN A 571 26.96 42.29 9.88
N TYR A 572 27.03 40.98 9.62
CA TYR A 572 27.68 40.02 10.50
C TYR A 572 29.21 40.07 10.42
N ALA A 573 29.77 40.30 9.23
CA ALA A 573 31.21 40.43 9.09
C ALA A 573 31.76 41.75 9.70
N ARG A 574 30.88 42.70 10.11
CA ARG A 574 31.23 43.97 10.81
C ARG A 574 32.31 44.78 10.11
N LEU A 575 32.16 44.95 8.80
CA LEU A 575 33.22 45.45 7.94
C LEU A 575 33.17 46.97 7.79
N ASP A 576 34.32 47.59 7.61
CA ASP A 576 34.43 49.02 7.32
C ASP A 576 34.00 49.30 5.87
N THR A 577 32.82 49.91 5.71
CA THR A 577 32.24 50.32 4.42
C THR A 577 32.44 51.81 4.12
N GLY A 578 33.29 52.50 4.90
CA GLY A 578 33.48 53.95 4.81
C GLY A 578 33.97 54.41 3.42
N GLN A 579 34.95 53.73 2.84
CA GLN A 579 35.48 54.08 1.51
C GLN A 579 34.44 53.90 0.40
N ILE A 580 33.65 52.83 0.47
CA ILE A 580 32.58 52.55 -0.51
C ILE A 580 31.49 53.60 -0.38
N THR A 581 31.10 53.92 0.85
CA THR A 581 30.11 54.96 1.14
C THR A 581 30.57 56.31 0.59
N TYR A 582 31.84 56.67 0.80
CA TYR A 582 32.43 57.89 0.23
C TYR A 582 32.39 57.88 -1.30
N LEU A 583 32.77 56.77 -1.95
CA LEU A 583 32.77 56.66 -3.40
C LEU A 583 31.35 56.76 -3.98
N LEU A 584 30.37 56.07 -3.38
CA LEU A 584 28.97 56.13 -3.80
C LEU A 584 28.41 57.55 -3.62
N ARG A 585 28.66 58.16 -2.47
CA ARG A 585 28.20 59.51 -2.16
C ARG A 585 28.85 60.57 -3.05
N GLU A 586 30.17 60.72 -3.02
CA GLU A 586 30.84 61.84 -3.69
C GLU A 586 31.05 61.57 -5.19
N GLY A 587 31.24 60.31 -5.59
CA GLY A 587 31.49 59.93 -6.98
C GLY A 587 30.22 59.81 -7.82
N PHE A 588 29.22 59.06 -7.33
CA PHE A 588 28.04 58.71 -8.13
C PHE A 588 26.84 59.62 -7.86
N PHE A 589 26.40 59.75 -6.61
CA PHE A 589 25.09 60.35 -6.29
C PHE A 589 25.13 61.82 -5.87
N GLN A 590 26.26 62.31 -5.37
CA GLN A 590 26.47 63.66 -4.85
C GLN A 590 25.35 64.06 -3.86
N GLN A 591 24.68 65.18 -4.12
CA GLN A 591 23.57 65.67 -3.29
C GLN A 591 22.37 64.72 -3.21
N PHE A 592 22.21 63.78 -4.15
CA PHE A 592 21.10 62.81 -4.17
C PHE A 592 21.39 61.55 -3.34
N TRP A 593 22.52 61.48 -2.65
CA TRP A 593 22.87 60.31 -1.84
C TRP A 593 21.87 60.07 -0.70
N ASP A 594 21.51 61.10 0.06
CA ASP A 594 20.73 60.94 1.28
C ASP A 594 19.42 61.73 1.23
N HIS A 595 18.30 61.03 1.37
CA HIS A 595 16.96 61.61 1.48
C HIS A 595 16.82 62.62 2.62
N ALA A 596 17.57 62.46 3.72
CA ALA A 596 17.57 63.43 4.82
C ALA A 596 18.21 64.78 4.41
N THR A 597 19.11 64.75 3.42
CA THR A 597 19.84 65.95 2.95
C THR A 597 19.22 66.57 1.71
N HIS A 598 18.51 65.80 0.89
CA HIS A 598 17.87 66.26 -0.33
C HIS A 598 16.51 65.56 -0.50
N PRO A 599 15.41 66.29 -0.82
CA PRO A 599 14.08 65.68 -0.94
C PRO A 599 14.01 64.53 -1.94
N ARG A 600 14.78 64.60 -3.03
CA ARG A 600 14.88 63.51 -4.02
C ARG A 600 15.98 62.48 -3.71
N GLY A 601 16.56 62.47 -2.52
CA GLY A 601 17.67 61.57 -2.16
C GLY A 601 17.24 60.10 -2.00
N LEU A 602 18.21 59.20 -1.93
CA LEU A 602 17.97 57.78 -1.73
C LEU A 602 17.63 57.46 -0.26
N PRO A 603 16.69 56.54 -0.01
CA PRO A 603 16.38 56.06 1.33
C PRO A 603 17.47 55.11 1.86
N GLU A 604 17.48 54.89 3.17
CA GLU A 604 18.51 54.09 3.85
C GLU A 604 18.59 52.64 3.35
N ASP A 605 17.43 52.00 3.11
CA ASP A 605 17.38 50.63 2.58
C ASP A 605 18.06 50.52 1.21
N VAL A 606 17.81 51.45 0.30
CA VAL A 606 18.45 51.50 -1.04
C VAL A 606 19.94 51.77 -0.93
N ARG A 607 20.36 52.68 -0.04
CA ARG A 607 21.80 52.93 0.20
C ARG A 607 22.51 51.69 0.73
N ASN A 608 21.89 50.97 1.66
CA ASN A 608 22.44 49.74 2.22
C ASN A 608 22.56 48.63 1.14
N MET A 609 21.58 48.52 0.23
CA MET A 609 21.69 47.63 -0.94
C MET A 609 22.90 47.99 -1.81
N LEU A 610 23.09 49.28 -2.13
CA LEU A 610 24.22 49.72 -2.97
C LEU A 610 25.58 49.50 -2.32
N ILE A 611 25.71 49.86 -1.03
CA ILE A 611 26.93 49.61 -0.25
C ILE A 611 27.21 48.11 -0.25
N SER A 612 26.19 47.28 -0.07
CA SER A 612 26.38 45.84 -0.02
C SER A 612 26.79 45.22 -1.35
N GLY A 613 26.21 45.69 -2.45
CA GLY A 613 26.58 45.26 -3.80
C GLY A 613 28.03 45.61 -4.12
N ASP A 614 28.46 46.85 -3.87
CA ASP A 614 29.82 47.29 -4.20
C ASP A 614 30.88 46.70 -3.27
N TYR A 615 30.51 46.41 -2.01
CA TYR A 615 31.38 45.68 -1.10
C TYR A 615 31.62 44.25 -1.58
N VAL A 616 30.55 43.48 -1.83
CA VAL A 616 30.69 42.10 -2.32
C VAL A 616 31.44 42.06 -3.65
N ARG A 617 31.21 43.03 -4.54
CA ARG A 617 31.99 43.19 -5.78
C ARG A 617 33.49 43.34 -5.50
N SER A 618 33.87 44.23 -4.58
CA SER A 618 35.29 44.43 -4.23
C SER A 618 35.96 43.16 -3.68
N GLN A 619 35.20 42.35 -2.91
CA GLN A 619 35.67 41.06 -2.41
C GLN A 619 35.80 40.03 -3.53
N PHE A 620 34.80 39.94 -4.41
CA PHE A 620 34.83 39.02 -5.56
C PHE A 620 35.92 39.37 -6.58
N GLN A 621 36.42 40.62 -6.60
CA GLN A 621 37.60 40.97 -7.39
C GLN A 621 38.90 40.38 -6.83
N GLN A 622 38.95 40.12 -5.54
CA GLN A 622 40.12 39.59 -4.84
C GLN A 622 40.12 38.05 -4.78
N ALA A 623 38.97 37.41 -5.02
CA ALA A 623 38.78 35.97 -4.99
C ALA A 623 38.37 35.40 -6.36
N PRO A 624 38.74 34.15 -6.72
CA PRO A 624 38.34 33.53 -7.98
C PRO A 624 36.89 33.04 -7.93
N VAL A 625 35.93 33.98 -7.90
CA VAL A 625 34.50 33.68 -7.84
C VAL A 625 33.91 33.57 -9.25
N LYS A 626 33.22 32.45 -9.53
CA LYS A 626 32.55 32.23 -10.82
C LYS A 626 31.22 32.96 -10.95
N ASP A 627 30.46 33.04 -9.86
CA ASP A 627 29.10 33.58 -9.85
C ASP A 627 29.00 34.93 -9.13
N TRP A 628 28.73 35.97 -9.91
CA TRP A 628 28.65 37.37 -9.49
C TRP A 628 27.20 37.83 -9.23
N ALA A 629 26.28 36.88 -9.07
CA ALA A 629 24.86 37.19 -8.86
C ALA A 629 24.60 38.02 -7.61
N ALA A 630 25.31 37.76 -6.52
CA ALA A 630 25.12 38.44 -5.24
C ALA A 630 25.24 39.97 -5.36
N CYS A 631 26.26 40.48 -6.06
CA CYS A 631 26.43 41.92 -6.28
C CYS A 631 25.46 42.46 -7.34
N ALA A 632 25.23 41.72 -8.44
CA ALA A 632 24.30 42.14 -9.50
C ALA A 632 22.87 42.33 -8.98
N ILE A 633 22.40 41.40 -8.14
CA ILE A 633 21.07 41.44 -7.51
C ILE A 633 20.89 42.71 -6.68
N GLN A 634 21.91 43.15 -5.93
CA GLN A 634 21.80 44.36 -5.11
C GLN A 634 21.57 45.62 -5.96
N TYR A 635 22.30 45.75 -7.07
CA TYR A 635 22.10 46.88 -7.99
C TYR A 635 20.70 46.84 -8.62
N LEU A 636 20.25 45.67 -9.08
CA LEU A 636 18.90 45.53 -9.66
C LEU A 636 17.80 45.79 -8.64
N ARG A 637 17.93 45.27 -7.40
CA ARG A 637 16.98 45.52 -6.29
C ARG A 637 16.89 47.00 -5.95
N SER A 638 18.04 47.68 -5.88
CA SER A 638 18.08 49.12 -5.59
C SER A 638 17.35 49.93 -6.67
N LEU A 639 17.53 49.57 -7.96
CA LEU A 639 16.83 50.18 -9.08
C LEU A 639 15.33 49.85 -9.07
N GLU A 640 14.95 48.59 -8.82
CA GLU A 640 13.55 48.16 -8.72
C GLU A 640 12.82 48.92 -7.61
N ARG A 641 13.45 49.03 -6.44
CA ARG A 641 12.91 49.75 -5.28
C ARG A 641 12.67 51.23 -5.58
N GLU A 642 13.63 51.92 -6.21
CA GLU A 642 13.46 53.33 -6.56
C GLU A 642 12.46 53.54 -7.71
N THR A 643 12.40 52.60 -8.66
CA THR A 643 11.39 52.63 -9.73
C THR A 643 9.99 52.48 -9.15
N VAL A 644 9.78 51.54 -8.23
CA VAL A 644 8.52 51.38 -7.49
C VAL A 644 8.23 52.66 -6.69
N ARG A 645 9.19 53.19 -5.94
CA ARG A 645 8.96 54.37 -5.09
C ARG A 645 8.57 55.62 -5.88
N ARG A 646 9.23 55.87 -7.01
CA ARG A 646 9.07 57.12 -7.79
C ARG A 646 8.02 57.04 -8.89
N ILE A 647 7.77 55.85 -9.43
CA ILE A 647 6.77 55.66 -10.48
C ILE A 647 5.48 55.13 -9.84
N TYR A 648 5.51 53.91 -9.30
CA TYR A 648 4.32 53.29 -8.71
C TYR A 648 3.83 54.05 -7.46
N GLY A 649 4.71 54.53 -6.59
CA GLY A 649 4.33 55.27 -5.38
C GLY A 649 3.49 56.52 -5.68
N VAL A 650 3.68 57.13 -6.85
CA VAL A 650 2.99 58.36 -7.26
C VAL A 650 1.70 58.06 -8.03
N CYS A 651 1.70 57.04 -8.91
CA CYS A 651 0.56 56.77 -9.81
C CYS A 651 -0.15 55.42 -9.58
N GLY A 652 0.30 54.61 -8.62
CA GLY A 652 -0.05 53.19 -8.50
C GLY A 652 -1.53 52.90 -8.31
N ARG A 653 -2.26 53.78 -7.60
CA ARG A 653 -3.73 53.68 -7.44
C ARG A 653 -4.50 53.86 -8.74
N HIS A 654 -3.87 54.47 -9.76
CA HIS A 654 -4.46 54.74 -11.06
C HIS A 654 -3.98 53.77 -12.15
N LEU A 655 -2.96 52.96 -11.87
CA LEU A 655 -2.49 51.93 -12.78
C LEU A 655 -3.45 50.75 -12.80
N LEU A 656 -3.63 50.16 -13.97
CA LEU A 656 -4.47 48.98 -14.18
C LEU A 656 -3.62 47.75 -14.47
N ASN A 657 -4.03 46.61 -13.93
CA ASN A 657 -3.44 45.31 -14.23
C ASN A 657 -4.08 44.66 -15.48
N ARG A 658 -3.67 43.43 -15.82
CA ARG A 658 -4.19 42.66 -16.96
C ARG A 658 -5.71 42.42 -16.93
N HIS A 659 -6.33 42.50 -15.76
CA HIS A 659 -7.76 42.32 -15.53
C HIS A 659 -8.52 43.66 -15.45
N GLN A 660 -7.89 44.78 -15.83
CA GLN A 660 -8.44 46.13 -15.73
C GLN A 660 -8.83 46.55 -14.30
N GLN A 661 -8.18 45.96 -13.29
CA GLN A 661 -8.35 46.31 -11.88
C GLN A 661 -7.17 47.19 -11.42
N PRO A 662 -7.35 48.00 -10.36
CA PRO A 662 -6.26 48.75 -9.76
C PRO A 662 -5.07 47.85 -9.41
N MET A 663 -3.91 48.17 -9.98
CA MET A 663 -2.69 47.39 -9.86
C MET A 663 -2.22 47.41 -8.40
N GLN A 664 -2.02 46.25 -7.81
CA GLN A 664 -1.45 46.13 -6.47
C GLN A 664 0.07 46.36 -6.50
N PRO A 665 0.71 46.78 -5.40
CA PRO A 665 2.16 47.05 -5.40
C PRO A 665 2.99 45.84 -5.85
N ARG A 666 2.56 44.63 -5.50
CA ARG A 666 3.20 43.36 -5.90
C ARG A 666 3.09 43.03 -7.40
N GLU A 667 2.17 43.68 -8.11
CA GLU A 667 1.94 43.49 -9.55
C GLU A 667 2.78 44.45 -10.40
N PHE A 668 3.35 45.50 -9.79
CA PHE A 668 4.29 46.40 -10.44
C PHE A 668 5.71 45.80 -10.35
N THR A 669 6.11 45.11 -11.42
CA THR A 669 7.40 44.42 -11.52
C THR A 669 8.43 45.27 -12.27
N PHE A 670 9.70 44.86 -12.22
CA PHE A 670 10.79 45.46 -13.01
C PHE A 670 10.46 45.69 -14.50
N GLY A 671 9.65 44.82 -15.12
CA GLY A 671 9.28 44.93 -16.54
C GLY A 671 8.09 45.85 -16.82
N THR A 672 7.32 46.25 -15.80
CA THR A 672 6.11 47.06 -15.98
C THR A 672 6.38 48.42 -16.66
N PRO A 673 7.43 49.18 -16.31
CA PRO A 673 7.71 50.45 -16.97
C PRO A 673 7.99 50.30 -18.47
N GLY A 674 8.85 49.35 -18.86
CA GLY A 674 9.18 49.06 -20.25
C GLY A 674 7.97 48.56 -21.04
N ALA A 675 7.19 47.64 -20.48
CA ALA A 675 5.96 47.13 -21.10
C ALA A 675 4.95 48.25 -21.37
N THR A 676 4.77 49.16 -20.39
CA THR A 676 3.88 50.32 -20.53
C THR A 676 4.34 51.24 -21.67
N TYR A 677 5.65 51.48 -21.79
CA TYR A 677 6.22 52.29 -22.87
C TYR A 677 6.06 51.64 -24.24
N TYR A 678 6.52 50.39 -24.43
CA TYR A 678 6.51 49.73 -25.73
C TYR A 678 5.09 49.40 -26.21
N ARG A 679 4.14 49.17 -25.30
CA ARG A 679 2.74 48.86 -25.62
C ARG A 679 1.80 50.06 -25.49
N ARG A 680 2.32 51.28 -25.46
CA ARG A 680 1.52 52.52 -25.31
C ARG A 680 0.49 52.75 -26.44
N GLN A 681 0.65 52.08 -27.57
CA GLN A 681 -0.28 52.12 -28.72
C GLN A 681 -1.12 50.84 -28.86
N SER A 682 -1.02 49.90 -27.91
CA SER A 682 -1.80 48.65 -27.94
C SER A 682 -3.28 48.90 -27.60
N LYS A 683 -4.14 47.89 -27.82
CA LYS A 683 -5.56 47.94 -27.42
C LYS A 683 -5.80 47.56 -25.95
N ASP A 684 -4.73 47.25 -25.20
CA ASP A 684 -4.82 46.78 -23.82
C ASP A 684 -4.90 47.96 -22.82
N HIS A 685 -4.65 47.71 -21.53
CA HIS A 685 -4.60 48.71 -20.46
C HIS A 685 -3.34 49.60 -20.49
N ASN A 686 -2.37 49.30 -21.36
CA ASN A 686 -1.08 50.02 -21.43
C ASN A 686 -1.16 51.48 -21.89
N PRO A 687 -2.04 51.89 -22.85
CA PRO A 687 -2.24 53.31 -23.17
C PRO A 687 -2.75 54.11 -21.98
N HIS A 688 -3.64 53.51 -21.16
CA HIS A 688 -4.10 54.11 -19.90
C HIS A 688 -2.94 54.28 -18.91
N ASN A 689 -2.19 53.21 -18.65
CA ASN A 689 -1.03 53.27 -17.75
C ASN A 689 0.03 54.27 -18.24
N TRP A 690 0.27 54.37 -19.55
CA TRP A 690 1.17 55.37 -20.13
C TRP A 690 0.66 56.79 -19.88
N HIS A 691 -0.64 57.04 -20.10
CA HIS A 691 -1.24 58.32 -19.78
C HIS A 691 -1.12 58.65 -18.28
N MET A 692 -1.25 57.67 -17.39
CA MET A 692 -1.03 57.88 -15.95
C MET A 692 0.42 58.24 -15.62
N PHE A 693 1.42 57.63 -16.28
CA PHE A 693 2.82 58.05 -16.12
C PHE A 693 3.02 59.50 -16.54
N LEU A 694 2.45 59.91 -17.67
CA LEU A 694 2.57 61.31 -18.12
C LEU A 694 1.93 62.27 -17.10
N THR A 695 0.70 62.00 -16.70
CA THR A 695 -0.08 62.88 -15.82
C THR A 695 0.47 62.98 -14.41
N TYR A 696 0.89 61.87 -13.81
CA TYR A 696 1.25 61.81 -12.39
C TYR A 696 2.75 61.77 -12.13
N VAL A 697 3.57 61.34 -13.10
CA VAL A 697 5.03 61.21 -12.91
C VAL A 697 5.77 62.30 -13.68
N VAL A 698 5.54 62.41 -14.99
CA VAL A 698 6.31 63.32 -15.87
C VAL A 698 5.93 64.78 -15.64
N THR A 699 4.64 65.12 -15.74
CA THR A 699 4.16 66.51 -15.60
C THR A 699 4.47 67.11 -14.23
N PRO A 700 4.19 66.45 -13.08
CA PRO A 700 4.47 67.03 -11.76
C PRO A 700 5.97 67.14 -11.46
N SER A 701 6.80 66.28 -12.08
CA SER A 701 8.25 66.34 -11.93
C SER A 701 8.92 67.38 -12.84
N ASN A 702 8.15 68.00 -13.75
CA ASN A 702 8.66 68.82 -14.86
C ASN A 702 9.78 68.09 -15.64
N ALA A 703 9.60 66.78 -15.84
CA ALA A 703 10.57 65.95 -16.52
C ALA A 703 10.44 66.11 -18.04
N ASP A 704 11.59 66.17 -18.73
CA ASP A 704 11.60 66.10 -20.19
C ASP A 704 11.10 64.73 -20.65
N LEU A 705 10.10 64.73 -21.56
CA LEU A 705 9.45 63.51 -22.01
C LEU A 705 10.44 62.58 -22.73
N ALA A 706 11.29 63.12 -23.61
CA ALA A 706 12.25 62.31 -24.36
C ALA A 706 13.28 61.66 -23.42
N ALA A 707 13.76 62.40 -22.42
CA ALA A 707 14.65 61.87 -21.38
C ALA A 707 13.99 60.79 -20.52
N PHE A 708 12.70 60.94 -20.20
CA PHE A 708 11.93 59.93 -19.46
C PHE A 708 11.69 58.66 -20.30
N GLU A 709 11.32 58.80 -21.57
CA GLU A 709 11.20 57.66 -22.49
C GLU A 709 12.50 56.88 -22.59
N GLN A 710 13.64 57.58 -22.76
CA GLN A 710 14.95 56.95 -22.80
C GLN A 710 15.28 56.24 -21.48
N LEU A 711 14.92 56.82 -20.34
CA LEU A 711 15.10 56.19 -19.03
C LEU A 711 14.36 54.86 -18.93
N LEU A 712 13.12 54.77 -19.43
CA LEU A 712 12.35 53.53 -19.41
C LEU A 712 12.93 52.47 -20.36
N ILE A 713 13.41 52.88 -21.53
CA ILE A 713 14.12 52.00 -22.48
C ILE A 713 15.36 51.40 -21.81
N ASP A 714 16.16 52.25 -21.16
CA ASP A 714 17.39 51.81 -20.50
C ASP A 714 17.11 50.88 -19.31
N ILE A 715 16.02 51.13 -18.54
CA ILE A 715 15.55 50.20 -17.49
C ILE A 715 15.12 48.86 -18.11
N ASP A 716 14.35 48.87 -19.20
CA ASP A 716 13.88 47.63 -19.86
C ASP A 716 15.05 46.82 -20.45
N SER A 717 16.16 47.47 -20.82
CA SER A 717 17.36 46.78 -21.29
C SER A 717 17.96 45.82 -20.25
N LEU A 718 17.78 46.12 -18.95
CA LEU A 718 18.23 45.26 -17.84
C LEU A 718 17.24 44.14 -17.51
N ARG A 719 16.05 44.12 -18.15
CA ARG A 719 15.01 43.10 -17.90
C ARG A 719 15.50 41.69 -18.21
N GLN A 720 16.23 41.52 -19.31
CA GLN A 720 16.78 40.22 -19.70
C GLN A 720 17.78 39.70 -18.66
N ASP A 721 18.64 40.58 -18.14
CA ASP A 721 19.61 40.23 -17.12
C ASP A 721 18.95 39.87 -15.79
N ARG A 722 17.97 40.68 -15.36
CA ARG A 722 17.17 40.39 -14.16
C ARG A 722 16.50 39.02 -14.27
N ASN A 723 15.86 38.72 -15.40
CA ASN A 723 15.21 37.44 -15.61
C ASN A 723 16.23 36.30 -15.62
N ARG A 724 17.34 36.45 -16.34
CA ARG A 724 18.45 35.47 -16.38
C ARG A 724 18.91 35.10 -14.97
N ILE A 725 19.09 36.09 -14.11
CA ILE A 725 19.49 35.92 -12.70
C ILE A 725 18.41 35.18 -11.89
N ALA A 726 17.14 35.56 -12.09
CA ALA A 726 16.00 34.97 -11.39
C ALA A 726 15.74 33.50 -11.82
N HIS A 727 16.08 33.12 -13.05
CA HIS A 727 16.09 31.73 -13.55
C HIS A 727 17.30 30.91 -13.03
N ALA A 728 17.91 31.32 -11.92
CA ALA A 728 19.00 30.61 -11.24
C ALA A 728 20.25 30.37 -12.09
N GLN A 729 20.48 31.17 -13.15
CA GLN A 729 21.70 31.05 -13.95
C GLN A 729 22.89 31.74 -13.26
N GLU A 730 24.07 31.16 -13.42
CA GLU A 730 25.32 31.78 -13.01
C GLU A 730 25.53 33.10 -13.77
N VAL A 731 26.01 34.11 -13.04
CA VAL A 731 26.29 35.44 -13.58
C VAL A 731 27.79 35.62 -13.68
N ASP A 732 28.28 35.81 -14.88
CA ASP A 732 29.68 36.16 -15.10
C ASP A 732 29.99 37.61 -14.65
N ARG A 733 31.28 37.87 -14.46
CA ARG A 733 31.79 39.18 -14.06
C ARG A 733 31.38 40.30 -15.03
N GLU A 734 31.40 40.02 -16.33
CA GLU A 734 31.10 41.02 -17.36
C GLU A 734 29.65 41.50 -17.26
N THR A 735 28.71 40.56 -17.09
CA THR A 735 27.29 40.85 -16.88
C THR A 735 27.07 41.65 -15.60
N ALA A 736 27.71 41.26 -14.49
CA ALA A 736 27.59 42.00 -13.23
C ALA A 736 28.14 43.44 -13.31
N GLU A 737 29.28 43.65 -13.97
CA GLU A 737 29.86 44.98 -14.17
C GLU A 737 29.04 45.84 -15.15
N ARG A 738 28.44 45.22 -16.18
CA ARG A 738 27.48 45.90 -17.07
C ARG A 738 26.26 46.39 -16.31
N ILE A 739 25.65 45.53 -15.47
CA ILE A 739 24.51 45.89 -14.62
C ILE A 739 24.90 47.04 -13.68
N ARG A 740 26.04 46.91 -12.99
CA ARG A 740 26.56 47.96 -12.10
C ARG A 740 26.71 49.29 -12.84
N THR A 741 27.34 49.27 -14.00
CA THR A 741 27.61 50.48 -14.79
C THR A 741 26.32 51.11 -15.30
N ALA A 742 25.32 50.31 -15.69
CA ALA A 742 24.01 50.85 -16.04
C ALA A 742 23.31 51.50 -14.83
N VAL A 743 23.32 50.83 -13.67
CA VAL A 743 22.62 51.30 -12.46
C VAL A 743 23.28 52.53 -11.84
N LEU A 744 24.61 52.47 -11.62
CA LEU A 744 25.39 53.53 -10.96
C LEU A 744 25.90 54.59 -11.94
N GLY A 745 26.25 54.19 -13.15
CA GLY A 745 26.95 55.02 -14.13
C GLY A 745 28.46 54.88 -14.06
N GLU A 746 29.15 55.83 -14.69
CA GLU A 746 30.58 56.06 -14.55
C GLU A 746 30.79 57.35 -13.74
N ILE A 747 31.97 57.55 -13.16
CA ILE A 747 32.26 58.82 -12.48
C ILE A 747 32.10 59.97 -13.49
N GLY A 748 31.18 60.89 -13.21
CA GLY A 748 30.84 62.00 -14.10
C GLY A 748 29.77 61.70 -15.17
N LYS A 749 29.32 60.44 -15.32
CA LYS A 749 28.16 60.08 -16.17
C LYS A 749 27.07 59.42 -15.32
N PRO A 750 25.91 60.06 -15.14
CA PRO A 750 24.89 59.56 -14.22
C PRO A 750 24.28 58.24 -14.73
N GLY A 751 24.27 57.22 -13.88
CA GLY A 751 23.54 55.97 -14.13
C GLY A 751 22.02 56.12 -13.92
N LEU A 752 21.31 55.01 -14.09
CA LEU A 752 19.84 54.98 -14.02
C LEU A 752 19.27 55.46 -12.70
N LEU A 753 19.88 55.07 -11.57
CA LEU A 753 19.40 55.49 -10.25
C LEU A 753 19.54 57.00 -10.02
N ARG A 754 20.66 57.58 -10.43
CA ARG A 754 20.87 59.02 -10.31
C ARG A 754 19.94 59.78 -11.25
N ARG A 755 19.76 59.31 -12.49
CA ARG A 755 18.80 59.89 -13.44
C ARG A 755 17.37 59.85 -12.91
N LEU A 756 16.95 58.76 -12.27
CA LEU A 756 15.65 58.69 -11.58
C LEU A 756 15.53 59.74 -10.47
N ALA A 757 16.58 59.90 -9.65
CA ALA A 757 16.59 60.89 -8.57
C ALA A 757 16.62 62.34 -9.07
N GLU A 758 17.33 62.61 -10.15
CA GLU A 758 17.40 63.93 -10.77
C GLU A 758 16.10 64.30 -11.48
N MET A 759 15.44 63.34 -12.13
CA MET A 759 14.30 63.57 -13.00
C MET A 759 12.95 63.54 -12.29
N LEU A 760 12.77 62.67 -11.29
CA LEU A 760 11.45 62.36 -10.73
C LEU A 760 11.29 62.85 -9.29
N ASN A 761 10.15 63.50 -9.02
CA ASN A 761 9.69 63.83 -7.68
C ASN A 761 9.33 62.59 -6.86
N LEU A 762 9.25 62.76 -5.55
CA LEU A 762 8.66 61.77 -4.65
C LEU A 762 7.16 62.00 -4.54
N PRO A 763 6.38 60.99 -4.12
CA PRO A 763 4.98 61.21 -3.78
C PRO A 763 4.88 62.30 -2.71
N ASP A 764 4.01 63.29 -2.93
CA ASP A 764 3.69 64.29 -1.93
C ASP A 764 3.22 63.57 -0.67
N GLY A 765 3.86 63.86 0.46
CA GLY A 765 3.60 63.21 1.73
C GLY A 765 2.25 63.62 2.31
N ASP A 766 1.16 63.14 1.72
CA ASP A 766 -0.16 63.11 2.35
C ASP A 766 -0.41 61.72 2.92
N GLY A 767 -0.72 61.72 4.22
CA GLY A 767 -0.67 60.55 5.10
C GLY A 767 -1.54 59.37 4.66
N ASP A 768 -0.96 58.19 4.83
CA ASP A 768 -1.64 57.18 5.62
C ASP A 768 -0.57 56.28 6.22
N GLY A 769 -0.41 56.40 7.54
CA GLY A 769 0.13 55.31 8.33
C GLY A 769 -0.87 54.17 8.27
N ARG A 770 -0.57 53.16 7.45
CA ARG A 770 -1.05 51.79 7.62
C ARG A 770 0.05 50.82 7.27
#